data_AF-A0A401U6H1-F1
#
_entry.id   AF-A0A401U6H1-F1
#
_cell.length_a   1.000
_cell.length_b   1.000
_cell.length_c   1.000
_cell.angle_alpha   90.00
_cell.angle_beta   90.00
_cell.angle_gamma   90.00
#
_symmetry.space_group_name_H-M   'P 1'
#
loop_
_entity.id
_entity.type
_entity.pdbx_description
1 polymer ?
#
loop_
_entity_poly.entity_id
_entity_poly.type
_entity_poly.pdbx_seq_one_letter_code
_entity_poly.pdbx_strand_id
1 'polypeptide(L)'
;MILNGASIVIAEGAQLVVDNSAPDAITHNSGFIVSEGEHNIIKWNIGTTIGTYTIPWGYNANYIPLTLFKTAGIGNGHFLFSTYHTGWQNSAELPIGVANMHGASGTDNSAFASDRFWQINAQNYTAKPTLSSLALTYIDVEHSTVGNTINENNLRANRYNSNLASWTDNILESTLNTADNTVIVNSVDEANLNDWWVVGMLGVNLYWVAPSGSTSNLSANWSLTSGGVGNAGIPSLVDAMIFDSNSTVDSEIDADLTVANFIIDADYTGTITQGGSKITVTNIAEFSGGTFTGGTADIVVDGTLTLSGIDFTSTSTTLEIKENLIVSSGSFIHNNGTVQFSGTTTQNIDGLVENTFNHISITNTTSNPGVSIESNQNLEGVLTLVDNSIVDADGSNNTAIFTLISNSDNPTNDAAIGILPAGAQVTGNVTVQRFMAKEGPDNNRIYRYISSPVQNAAVSDFQNEIPVTGTFTGASTCSGCLPNQSMFSYDETDIADTDGSGTADLNDGYVNFPIAANSETFIPGKGYTVYVRGNILSTTMWDLRGTVNTGNATSISLPITYTSSGDILNDGWNLVGNPMPSSIDWDANTGWTKTNLDATIYLADNGNSTLQYATWNGTTGTNGGSRFIAIGQGFWVKANGENPVLSTNENTKAAGTQTTFFREGALENLLRITMTTGITRDEAVVHFREDATTDFDISADAWKLNNQLFNLSTLSSNNEKLAINSWSELLCSTSIKLSVTEAAMGTYTLKFTNIDSFTDDTQLVLNDAFATNSITIVENLEYTFTVTSDPNSQGTDRFVLHFQREAPPIVIQTVAEELSVGFTENIQWYFNGRPIPGATLPSIQPDSSGTYSVVVNYNGCVLEGSAEFLVTAIDEVIEDSPIVYPNPATEKVYIQSQKGGMETIYLINALGQQVDKIQSSIVGEQQTEIFSMEERPIGVYLIKIIKGQNVYLKRIIKN
;
A
#
# COMPACT_ATOMS: atom_id res chain seq x y z
N MET A 1 75.64 -2.59 12.79
CA MET A 1 75.05 -3.88 12.40
C MET A 1 74.58 -3.76 10.96
N ILE A 2 75.05 -4.61 10.06
CA ILE A 2 74.61 -4.60 8.65
C ILE A 2 73.81 -5.88 8.41
N LEU A 3 72.53 -5.76 8.08
CA LEU A 3 71.67 -6.87 7.68
C LEU A 3 71.81 -7.09 6.18
N ASN A 4 72.43 -8.20 5.80
CA ASN A 4 72.63 -8.58 4.41
C ASN A 4 72.20 -10.03 4.20
N GLY A 5 70.89 -10.26 4.32
CA GLY A 5 70.23 -11.56 4.22
C GLY A 5 70.03 -12.26 5.56
N ALA A 6 70.40 -11.61 6.67
CA ALA A 6 70.25 -12.16 8.02
C ALA A 6 68.85 -11.87 8.59
N SER A 7 68.23 -12.88 9.18
CA SER A 7 67.03 -12.73 10.03
C SER A 7 67.43 -12.86 11.50
N ILE A 8 67.24 -11.81 12.29
CA ILE A 8 67.54 -11.80 13.73
C ILE A 8 66.22 -11.92 14.47
N VAL A 9 66.03 -12.96 15.27
CA VAL A 9 64.83 -13.11 16.11
C VAL A 9 65.20 -12.73 17.54
N ILE A 10 64.52 -11.73 18.09
CA ILE A 10 64.56 -11.36 19.51
C ILE A 10 63.37 -12.08 20.16
N ALA A 11 63.64 -12.94 21.14
CA ALA A 11 62.61 -13.76 21.78
C ALA A 11 62.82 -13.82 23.30
N GLU A 12 61.81 -14.32 24.02
CA GLU A 12 61.87 -14.57 25.47
C GLU A 12 62.25 -13.33 26.30
N GLY A 13 61.84 -12.13 25.86
CA GLY A 13 62.12 -10.86 26.53
C GLY A 13 63.56 -10.38 26.37
N ALA A 14 64.30 -10.90 25.39
CA ALA A 14 65.65 -10.46 25.10
C ALA A 14 65.71 -9.01 24.61
N GLN A 15 66.84 -8.35 24.84
CA GLN A 15 67.10 -6.98 24.39
C GLN A 15 68.35 -6.92 23.50
N LEU A 16 68.19 -6.42 22.27
CA LEU A 16 69.30 -6.04 21.39
C LEU A 16 69.70 -4.59 21.70
N VAL A 17 70.85 -4.41 22.36
CA VAL A 17 71.36 -3.09 22.70
C VAL A 17 72.28 -2.58 21.58
N VAL A 18 71.91 -1.44 20.99
CA VAL A 18 72.71 -0.74 19.98
C VAL A 18 73.37 0.47 20.64
N ASP A 19 74.61 0.29 21.08
CA ASP A 19 75.42 1.33 21.73
C ASP A 19 76.23 2.15 20.69
N ASN A 20 75.54 2.60 19.67
CA ASN A 20 76.06 3.50 18.64
C ASN A 20 74.94 4.44 18.23
N SER A 21 75.12 5.74 18.46
CA SER A 21 74.08 6.73 18.22
C SER A 21 73.89 7.10 16.75
N ALA A 22 74.73 6.60 15.84
CA ALA A 22 74.65 6.95 14.43
C ALA A 22 73.37 6.41 13.77
N PRO A 23 72.69 7.16 12.89
CA PRO A 23 71.47 6.70 12.20
C PRO A 23 71.67 5.46 11.33
N ASP A 24 72.89 5.26 10.83
CA ASP A 24 73.29 4.09 10.03
C ASP A 24 73.86 2.94 10.88
N ALA A 25 73.79 3.01 12.21
CA ALA A 25 74.29 1.94 13.09
C ALA A 25 73.53 0.62 12.88
N ILE A 26 72.31 0.66 12.37
CA ILE A 26 71.64 -0.48 11.74
C ILE A 26 71.47 -0.15 10.26
N THR A 27 72.17 -0.86 9.38
CA THR A 27 72.03 -0.73 7.93
C THR A 27 71.32 -1.96 7.37
N HIS A 28 70.36 -1.79 6.48
CA HIS A 28 69.62 -2.86 5.85
C HIS A 28 69.91 -2.94 4.34
N ASN A 29 70.34 -4.12 3.88
CA ASN A 29 70.42 -4.49 2.47
C ASN A 29 69.39 -5.57 2.11
N SER A 30 69.19 -6.55 3.02
CA SER A 30 68.18 -7.63 2.93
C SER A 30 68.08 -8.37 4.27
N GLY A 31 67.02 -9.17 4.48
CA GLY A 31 66.70 -9.79 5.79
C GLY A 31 65.86 -8.85 6.67
N PHE A 32 65.76 -9.12 7.97
CA PHE A 32 64.98 -8.31 8.93
C PHE A 32 65.22 -8.73 10.39
N ILE A 33 64.71 -7.95 11.34
CA ILE A 33 64.67 -8.28 12.76
C ILE A 33 63.23 -8.64 13.14
N VAL A 34 63.02 -9.64 13.98
CA VAL A 34 61.71 -10.08 14.47
C VAL A 34 61.65 -9.84 15.97
N SER A 35 60.63 -9.11 16.43
CA SER A 35 60.36 -8.84 17.84
C SER A 35 59.21 -9.74 18.32
N GLU A 36 58.01 -9.62 17.76
CA GLU A 36 56.83 -10.45 18.06
C GLU A 36 56.59 -10.68 19.58
N GLY A 37 56.87 -9.64 20.37
CA GLY A 37 56.47 -9.53 21.76
C GLY A 37 56.86 -8.18 22.35
N GLU A 38 56.04 -7.66 23.27
CA GLU A 38 56.26 -6.32 23.87
C GLU A 38 57.63 -6.17 24.57
N HIS A 39 58.21 -7.27 25.05
CA HIS A 39 59.51 -7.32 25.75
C HIS A 39 60.69 -7.68 24.84
N ASN A 40 60.45 -8.00 23.57
CA ASN A 40 61.49 -8.40 22.61
C ASN A 40 62.08 -7.14 21.93
N ILE A 41 62.98 -6.46 22.62
CA ILE A 41 63.24 -5.03 22.40
C ILE A 41 64.55 -4.77 21.65
N ILE A 42 64.55 -3.80 20.74
CA ILE A 42 65.76 -3.06 20.37
C ILE A 42 65.89 -1.84 21.27
N LYS A 43 66.96 -1.77 22.05
CA LYS A 43 67.33 -0.57 22.80
C LYS A 43 68.44 0.17 22.06
N TRP A 44 68.11 1.30 21.49
CA TRP A 44 69.06 2.10 20.72
C TRP A 44 69.45 3.35 21.51
N ASN A 45 70.72 3.43 21.90
CA ASN A 45 71.28 4.57 22.63
C ASN A 45 71.56 5.75 21.67
N ILE A 46 70.48 6.37 21.19
CA ILE A 46 70.53 7.40 20.15
C ILE A 46 71.02 8.76 20.70
N GLY A 47 70.72 9.09 21.96
CA GLY A 47 71.14 10.35 22.58
C GLY A 47 70.67 11.59 21.78
N THR A 48 71.57 12.55 21.59
CA THR A 48 71.28 13.83 20.91
C THR A 48 71.45 13.78 19.39
N THR A 49 71.89 12.66 18.81
CA THR A 49 72.19 12.54 17.37
C THR A 49 70.93 12.71 16.51
N ILE A 50 70.94 13.69 15.61
CA ILE A 50 69.85 13.98 14.65
C ILE A 50 69.98 13.05 13.44
N GLY A 51 68.85 12.57 12.91
CA GLY A 51 68.84 11.82 11.66
C GLY A 51 67.61 10.94 11.49
N THR A 52 67.62 10.19 10.38
CA THR A 52 66.61 9.17 10.04
C THR A 52 67.05 7.82 10.56
N TYR A 53 66.28 7.23 11.47
CA TYR A 53 66.50 5.89 12.00
C TYR A 53 65.46 4.96 11.39
N THR A 54 65.92 3.89 10.74
CA THR A 54 65.05 2.85 10.17
C THR A 54 65.29 1.57 10.96
N ILE A 55 64.22 1.07 11.57
CA ILE A 55 64.21 -0.19 12.30
C ILE A 55 63.66 -1.26 11.34
N PRO A 56 64.50 -2.21 10.89
CA PRO A 56 64.17 -3.12 9.81
C PRO A 56 63.38 -4.34 10.33
N TRP A 57 62.18 -4.11 10.85
CA TRP A 57 61.33 -5.20 11.35
C TRP A 57 60.84 -6.12 10.22
N GLY A 58 60.48 -7.34 10.58
CA GLY A 58 59.86 -8.29 9.68
C GLY A 58 58.95 -9.28 10.41
N TYR A 59 57.96 -9.78 9.68
CA TYR A 59 56.98 -10.77 10.17
C TYR A 59 56.53 -11.67 9.01
N ASN A 60 56.56 -12.99 9.20
CA ASN A 60 56.16 -13.97 8.19
C ASN A 60 56.73 -13.70 6.77
N ALA A 61 58.04 -13.42 6.71
CA ALA A 61 58.78 -13.04 5.49
C ALA A 61 58.45 -11.67 4.87
N ASN A 62 57.48 -10.93 5.42
CA ASN A 62 57.22 -9.54 5.05
C ASN A 62 58.22 -8.62 5.75
N TYR A 63 58.66 -7.58 5.03
CA TYR A 63 59.48 -6.51 5.57
C TYR A 63 58.56 -5.36 6.00
N ILE A 64 58.56 -5.03 7.29
CA ILE A 64 57.64 -4.04 7.90
C ILE A 64 58.43 -2.96 8.64
N PRO A 65 59.23 -2.14 7.95
CA PRO A 65 60.09 -1.17 8.59
C PRO A 65 59.30 -0.12 9.39
N LEU A 66 59.88 0.29 10.51
CA LEU A 66 59.52 1.51 11.23
C LEU A 66 60.59 2.55 10.94
N THR A 67 60.21 3.74 10.45
CA THR A 67 61.19 4.81 10.19
C THR A 67 60.81 6.08 10.92
N LEU A 68 61.77 6.72 11.59
CA LEU A 68 61.56 8.03 12.22
C LEU A 68 62.69 9.00 11.88
N PHE A 69 62.34 10.26 11.65
CA PHE A 69 63.31 11.36 11.65
C PHE A 69 63.14 12.14 12.93
N LYS A 70 64.19 12.27 13.73
CA LYS A 70 64.12 13.00 15.01
C LYS A 70 65.05 14.20 15.06
N THR A 71 64.65 15.19 15.84
CA THR A 71 65.49 16.31 16.25
C THR A 71 66.41 15.92 17.43
N ALA A 72 67.20 16.88 17.93
CA ALA A 72 68.03 16.68 19.12
C ALA A 72 67.15 16.77 20.37
N GLY A 73 67.13 15.71 21.18
CA GLY A 73 66.62 15.78 22.55
C GLY A 73 67.68 16.34 23.51
N ILE A 74 67.36 16.45 24.81
CA ILE A 74 68.30 16.85 25.85
C ILE A 74 68.68 15.64 26.71
N GLY A 75 69.98 15.35 26.80
CA GLY A 75 70.54 14.25 27.60
C GLY A 75 70.97 13.03 26.77
N ASN A 76 71.38 11.97 27.47
CA ASN A 76 71.87 10.72 26.88
C ASN A 76 70.75 9.66 26.80
N GLY A 77 69.57 10.06 26.32
CA GLY A 77 68.41 9.17 26.25
C GLY A 77 68.55 8.08 25.20
N HIS A 78 67.65 7.10 25.26
CA HIS A 78 67.59 5.96 24.35
C HIS A 78 66.15 5.72 23.89
N PHE A 79 65.98 5.01 22.79
CA PHE A 79 64.68 4.52 22.34
C PHE A 79 64.58 3.02 22.57
N LEU A 80 63.42 2.56 23.02
CA LEU A 80 63.03 1.16 22.99
C LEU A 80 62.04 0.96 21.84
N PHE A 81 62.33 -0.02 21.00
CA PHE A 81 61.46 -0.43 19.91
C PHE A 81 61.09 -1.90 20.04
N SER A 82 59.81 -2.20 19.89
CA SER A 82 59.27 -3.56 19.73
C SER A 82 58.00 -3.49 18.87
N THR A 83 57.59 -4.63 18.34
CA THR A 83 56.31 -4.76 17.62
C THR A 83 55.84 -6.21 17.72
N TYR A 84 54.53 -6.43 17.76
CA TYR A 84 53.97 -7.76 17.74
C TYR A 84 52.58 -7.77 17.12
N HIS A 85 52.29 -8.87 16.45
CA HIS A 85 51.00 -9.21 15.87
C HIS A 85 50.00 -9.68 16.93
N THR A 86 48.72 -9.40 16.71
CA THR A 86 47.58 -9.88 17.50
C THR A 86 46.58 -10.62 16.62
N GLY A 87 45.56 -11.25 17.20
CA GLY A 87 44.34 -11.55 16.45
C GLY A 87 43.53 -10.29 16.13
N TRP A 88 42.41 -10.44 15.41
CA TRP A 88 41.49 -9.35 15.04
C TRP A 88 40.93 -8.58 16.25
N GLN A 89 40.88 -9.23 17.42
CA GLN A 89 40.38 -8.63 18.66
C GLN A 89 41.55 -8.12 19.52
N ASN A 90 42.18 -7.02 19.11
CA ASN A 90 43.32 -6.37 19.79
C ASN A 90 43.09 -6.14 21.30
N SER A 91 41.84 -5.88 21.73
CA SER A 91 41.47 -5.71 23.13
C SER A 91 41.73 -6.95 24.01
N ALA A 92 41.89 -8.13 23.43
CA ALA A 92 42.27 -9.35 24.13
C ALA A 92 43.79 -9.47 24.38
N GLU A 93 44.61 -8.67 23.69
CA GLU A 93 46.08 -8.79 23.64
C GLU A 93 46.77 -7.43 23.85
N LEU A 94 46.17 -6.60 24.72
CA LEU A 94 46.64 -5.25 25.03
C LEU A 94 48.09 -5.24 25.58
N PRO A 95 48.95 -4.32 25.11
CA PRO A 95 50.28 -4.14 25.68
C PRO A 95 50.22 -3.63 27.13
N ILE A 96 51.31 -3.83 27.89
CA ILE A 96 51.43 -3.26 29.23
C ILE A 96 51.29 -1.73 29.17
N GLY A 97 50.38 -1.21 29.98
CA GLY A 97 50.09 0.22 30.09
C GLY A 97 49.00 0.72 29.14
N VAL A 98 48.46 -0.14 28.27
CA VAL A 98 47.27 0.13 27.47
C VAL A 98 46.04 -0.48 28.16
N ALA A 99 45.03 0.33 28.46
CA ALA A 99 43.86 -0.12 29.24
C ALA A 99 42.67 -0.56 28.37
N ASN A 100 42.62 -0.18 27.09
CA ASN A 100 41.50 -0.45 26.19
C ASN A 100 41.91 -0.30 24.71
N MET A 101 41.03 -0.69 23.78
CA MET A 101 41.08 -0.33 22.36
C MET A 101 39.90 0.56 21.98
N HIS A 102 39.55 1.54 22.80
CA HIS A 102 38.32 2.33 22.57
C HIS A 102 38.53 3.48 21.58
N GLY A 103 37.52 3.71 20.73
CA GLY A 103 37.38 4.96 19.96
C GLY A 103 36.83 6.13 20.77
N ALA A 104 36.55 7.26 20.11
CA ALA A 104 35.92 8.41 20.74
C ALA A 104 34.52 8.12 21.32
N SER A 105 33.80 7.14 20.75
CA SER A 105 32.50 6.67 21.26
C SER A 105 32.60 5.82 22.53
N GLY A 106 33.80 5.45 22.98
CA GLY A 106 34.02 4.60 24.16
C GLY A 106 33.81 3.09 23.91
N THR A 107 33.53 2.69 22.67
CA THR A 107 33.35 1.27 22.26
C THR A 107 34.66 0.67 21.77
N ASP A 108 34.79 -0.67 21.85
CA ASP A 108 35.95 -1.42 21.37
C ASP A 108 36.10 -1.34 19.85
N ASN A 109 37.21 -0.74 19.40
CA ASN A 109 37.55 -0.52 18.00
C ASN A 109 38.61 -1.50 17.49
N SER A 110 38.77 -2.66 18.12
CA SER A 110 39.69 -3.70 17.63
C SER A 110 39.48 -4.02 16.14
N ALA A 111 38.22 -4.17 15.70
CA ALA A 111 37.87 -4.41 14.30
C ALA A 111 38.27 -3.28 13.32
N PHE A 112 38.69 -2.12 13.83
CA PHE A 112 39.06 -0.93 13.06
C PHE A 112 40.55 -0.60 13.18
N ALA A 113 41.32 -1.46 13.85
CA ALA A 113 42.75 -1.33 14.02
C ALA A 113 43.45 -2.50 13.35
N SER A 114 44.59 -2.25 12.71
CA SER A 114 45.47 -3.32 12.25
C SER A 114 45.84 -4.21 13.44
N ASP A 115 45.96 -5.50 13.19
CA ASP A 115 46.24 -6.54 14.17
C ASP A 115 47.73 -6.53 14.61
N ARG A 116 48.24 -5.35 15.02
CA ARG A 116 49.65 -5.13 15.39
C ARG A 116 49.83 -3.89 16.26
N PHE A 117 50.61 -4.05 17.34
CA PHE A 117 51.09 -2.95 18.16
C PHE A 117 52.54 -2.57 17.85
N TRP A 118 52.84 -1.29 18.00
CA TRP A 118 54.17 -0.71 17.82
C TRP A 118 54.60 0.01 19.08
N GLN A 119 55.77 -0.34 19.61
CA GLN A 119 56.39 0.36 20.73
C GLN A 119 57.44 1.34 20.24
N ILE A 120 57.30 2.60 20.62
CA ILE A 120 58.22 3.70 20.32
C ILE A 120 58.46 4.50 21.60
N ASN A 121 59.28 3.95 22.50
CA ASN A 121 59.43 4.52 23.84
C ASN A 121 60.77 5.26 23.99
N ALA A 122 60.70 6.59 24.03
CA ALA A 122 61.86 7.45 24.31
C ALA A 122 62.05 7.63 25.83
N GLN A 123 63.16 7.12 26.37
CA GLN A 123 63.45 7.14 27.80
C GLN A 123 64.76 7.87 28.12
N ASN A 124 64.92 8.27 29.39
CA ASN A 124 66.13 8.92 29.93
C ASN A 124 66.53 10.24 29.24
N TYR A 125 65.58 10.89 28.56
CA TYR A 125 65.71 12.26 28.10
C TYR A 125 65.19 13.23 29.16
N THR A 126 65.89 14.35 29.37
CA THR A 126 65.35 15.46 30.17
C THR A 126 64.28 16.24 29.39
N ALA A 127 64.46 16.34 28.06
CA ALA A 127 63.45 16.77 27.11
C ALA A 127 63.49 15.79 25.92
N LYS A 128 62.36 15.16 25.60
CA LYS A 128 62.29 14.15 24.54
C LYS A 128 62.55 14.84 23.19
N PRO A 129 63.17 14.15 22.22
CA PRO A 129 63.27 14.71 20.87
C PRO A 129 61.88 14.79 20.22
N THR A 130 61.67 15.81 19.38
CA THR A 130 60.52 15.82 18.46
C THR A 130 60.83 14.96 17.24
N LEU A 131 59.82 14.32 16.68
CA LEU A 131 59.90 13.63 15.41
C LEU A 131 59.37 14.55 14.31
N SER A 132 60.15 14.80 13.26
CA SER A 132 59.65 15.53 12.07
C SER A 132 59.15 14.58 10.98
N SER A 133 59.18 13.27 11.24
CA SER A 133 58.40 12.28 10.50
C SER A 133 58.41 10.97 11.29
N LEU A 134 57.29 10.26 11.30
CA LEU A 134 57.20 8.88 11.79
C LEU A 134 56.41 8.04 10.79
N ALA A 135 57.05 7.05 10.18
CA ALA A 135 56.44 6.13 9.23
C ALA A 135 56.27 4.75 9.86
N LEU A 136 55.02 4.33 10.00
CA LEU A 136 54.59 3.01 10.44
C LEU A 136 54.14 2.22 9.21
N THR A 137 54.59 0.98 9.07
CA THR A 137 54.12 0.09 8.00
C THR A 137 53.01 -0.81 8.51
N TYR A 138 52.23 -1.39 7.60
CA TYR A 138 51.26 -2.44 7.90
C TYR A 138 51.31 -3.50 6.81
N ILE A 139 50.62 -4.62 7.01
CA ILE A 139 50.49 -5.68 6.01
C ILE A 139 49.03 -5.99 5.75
N ASP A 140 48.71 -6.37 4.52
CA ASP A 140 47.33 -6.56 4.09
C ASP A 140 46.60 -7.59 4.93
N VAL A 141 47.28 -8.68 5.26
CA VAL A 141 46.70 -9.77 6.05
C VAL A 141 46.29 -9.33 7.47
N GLU A 142 46.92 -8.30 8.05
CA GLU A 142 46.63 -7.82 9.41
C GLU A 142 45.49 -6.81 9.48
N HIS A 143 45.02 -6.31 8.35
CA HIS A 143 43.85 -5.43 8.31
C HIS A 143 42.66 -6.05 7.55
N SER A 144 42.91 -7.10 6.76
CA SER A 144 41.88 -7.84 6.00
C SER A 144 41.44 -9.16 6.67
N THR A 145 41.92 -9.46 7.89
CA THR A 145 41.47 -10.61 8.69
C THR A 145 39.95 -10.63 8.87
N VAL A 146 39.33 -11.82 8.81
CA VAL A 146 37.90 -11.98 9.15
C VAL A 146 37.66 -11.52 10.59
N GLY A 147 36.82 -10.50 10.74
CA GLY A 147 36.58 -9.80 12.01
C GLY A 147 36.87 -8.30 11.91
N ASN A 148 37.80 -7.92 11.02
CA ASN A 148 38.12 -6.51 10.75
C ASN A 148 37.15 -5.89 9.75
N THR A 149 36.88 -4.60 9.94
CA THR A 149 36.00 -3.75 9.10
C THR A 149 36.77 -2.51 8.61
N ILE A 150 38.06 -2.70 8.32
CA ILE A 150 38.98 -1.62 7.93
C ILE A 150 38.82 -1.31 6.44
N ASN A 151 38.38 -0.09 6.11
CA ASN A 151 38.67 0.54 4.82
C ASN A 151 40.10 1.11 4.80
N GLU A 152 41.00 0.43 4.11
CA GLU A 152 42.42 0.78 4.02
C GLU A 152 42.69 2.28 3.75
N ASN A 153 41.85 2.94 2.93
CA ASN A 153 42.00 4.35 2.56
C ASN A 153 41.86 5.34 3.73
N ASN A 154 41.36 4.89 4.88
CA ASN A 154 41.14 5.71 6.07
C ASN A 154 42.12 5.38 7.21
N LEU A 155 43.14 4.56 6.94
CA LEU A 155 44.14 4.20 7.93
C LEU A 155 45.01 5.40 8.33
N ARG A 156 45.26 5.50 9.64
CA ARG A 156 46.11 6.52 10.26
C ARG A 156 46.87 5.94 11.44
N ALA A 157 47.84 6.69 11.93
CA ALA A 157 48.63 6.30 13.08
C ALA A 157 47.96 6.85 14.35
N ASN A 158 47.63 5.96 15.27
CA ASN A 158 47.06 6.32 16.57
C ASN A 158 48.04 5.97 17.68
N ARG A 159 48.21 6.88 18.63
CA ARG A 159 49.04 6.68 19.82
C ARG A 159 48.16 6.55 21.05
N TYR A 160 48.63 5.81 22.04
CA TYR A 160 47.91 5.67 23.29
C TYR A 160 48.39 6.69 24.34
N ASN A 161 47.48 7.51 24.86
CA ASN A 161 47.71 8.34 26.03
C ASN A 161 47.33 7.61 27.31
N SER A 162 48.33 7.07 28.00
CA SER A 162 48.16 6.35 29.27
C SER A 162 47.63 7.23 30.41
N ASN A 163 47.81 8.55 30.36
CA ASN A 163 47.31 9.45 31.41
C ASN A 163 45.80 9.67 31.28
N LEU A 164 45.28 9.64 30.06
CA LEU A 164 43.86 9.84 29.74
C LEU A 164 43.15 8.53 29.41
N ALA A 165 43.89 7.41 29.39
CA ALA A 165 43.43 6.11 28.93
C ALA A 165 42.75 6.14 27.53
N SER A 166 43.30 6.93 26.60
CA SER A 166 42.65 7.24 25.31
C SER A 166 43.59 7.08 24.11
N TRP A 167 43.05 6.61 22.98
CA TRP A 167 43.71 6.56 21.66
C TRP A 167 43.41 7.78 20.77
N THR A 168 42.46 8.61 21.18
CA THR A 168 41.83 9.65 20.34
C THR A 168 41.94 11.04 20.96
N ASP A 169 42.68 11.18 22.07
CA ASP A 169 42.87 12.45 22.80
C ASP A 169 43.55 13.54 21.96
N ASN A 170 44.41 13.14 21.03
CA ASN A 170 44.93 14.02 20.00
C ASN A 170 45.29 13.19 18.76
N ILE A 171 44.89 13.65 17.59
CA ILE A 171 45.05 12.95 16.32
C ILE A 171 46.14 13.66 15.54
N LEU A 172 47.16 12.89 15.15
CA LEU A 172 48.31 13.44 14.47
C LEU A 172 48.07 13.36 12.95
N GLU A 173 48.34 14.45 12.25
CA GLU A 173 48.25 14.47 10.80
C GLU A 173 49.15 13.39 10.18
N SER A 174 48.52 12.52 9.40
CA SER A 174 49.20 11.42 8.73
C SER A 174 48.88 11.37 7.25
N THR A 175 49.89 11.05 6.45
CA THR A 175 49.75 10.73 5.02
C THR A 175 49.76 9.22 4.86
N LEU A 176 48.67 8.66 4.31
CA LEU A 176 48.57 7.25 3.95
C LEU A 176 49.15 7.00 2.55
N ASN A 177 49.90 5.91 2.40
CA ASN A 177 50.33 5.36 1.12
C ASN A 177 49.97 3.88 1.08
N THR A 178 48.89 3.54 0.38
CA THR A 178 48.39 2.17 0.21
C THR A 178 49.18 1.35 -0.80
N ALA A 179 50.04 1.97 -1.62
CA ALA A 179 50.92 1.22 -2.52
C ALA A 179 52.13 0.63 -1.77
N ASP A 180 52.59 1.35 -0.74
CA ASP A 180 53.74 0.95 0.09
C ASP A 180 53.30 0.50 1.50
N ASN A 181 52.00 0.32 1.75
CA ASN A 181 51.39 -0.01 3.05
C ASN A 181 52.01 0.77 4.22
N THR A 182 52.09 2.09 4.07
CA THR A 182 52.77 2.96 5.03
C THR A 182 51.86 4.12 5.44
N VAL A 183 51.86 4.42 6.74
CA VAL A 183 51.27 5.64 7.30
C VAL A 183 52.37 6.53 7.84
N ILE A 184 52.47 7.76 7.32
CA ILE A 184 53.51 8.73 7.67
C ILE A 184 52.91 9.87 8.46
N VAL A 185 53.21 9.94 9.76
CA VAL A 185 52.90 11.09 10.62
C VAL A 185 53.87 12.23 10.32
N ASN A 186 53.34 13.41 10.02
CA ASN A 186 54.13 14.57 9.60
C ASN A 186 55.01 15.13 10.71
N SER A 187 54.52 15.15 11.96
CA SER A 187 55.33 15.51 13.11
C SER A 187 54.76 14.94 14.41
N VAL A 188 55.63 14.65 15.37
CA VAL A 188 55.28 14.25 16.72
C VAL A 188 56.09 15.12 17.68
N ASP A 189 55.41 15.98 18.43
CA ASP A 189 56.07 16.76 19.48
C ASP A 189 56.46 15.89 20.69
N GLU A 190 57.20 16.47 21.64
CA GLU A 190 57.66 15.73 22.81
C GLU A 190 56.54 15.26 23.75
N ALA A 191 55.41 15.99 23.79
CA ALA A 191 54.28 15.68 24.65
C ALA A 191 53.45 14.51 24.10
N ASN A 192 53.48 14.34 22.77
CA ASN A 192 52.76 13.32 22.03
C ASN A 192 53.63 12.12 21.62
N LEU A 193 54.90 12.09 22.05
CA LEU A 193 55.76 10.92 21.85
C LEU A 193 55.49 9.86 22.94
N ASN A 194 54.34 9.20 22.79
CA ASN A 194 53.85 8.15 23.66
C ASN A 194 54.40 6.77 23.28
N ASP A 195 54.29 5.82 24.22
CA ASP A 195 54.96 4.53 24.12
C ASP A 195 54.35 3.60 23.06
N TRP A 196 53.01 3.54 22.99
CA TRP A 196 52.28 2.56 22.20
C TRP A 196 51.51 3.19 21.04
N TRP A 197 51.60 2.54 19.89
CA TRP A 197 51.01 2.98 18.63
C TRP A 197 50.31 1.82 17.92
N VAL A 198 49.30 2.15 17.13
CA VAL A 198 48.60 1.26 16.23
C VAL A 198 48.33 1.99 14.92
N VAL A 199 48.20 1.24 13.82
CA VAL A 199 47.68 1.76 12.55
C VAL A 199 46.21 1.36 12.48
N GLY A 200 45.30 2.32 12.37
CA GLY A 200 43.86 2.03 12.40
C GLY A 200 43.02 3.23 11.99
N MET A 201 41.71 3.04 11.93
CA MET A 201 40.71 4.08 11.70
C MET A 201 39.81 4.23 12.91
N LEU A 202 40.40 4.53 14.07
CA LEU A 202 39.61 4.61 15.30
C LEU A 202 38.53 5.73 15.16
N GLY A 203 37.36 5.58 15.76
CA GLY A 203 36.35 6.64 15.72
C GLY A 203 36.84 7.96 16.32
N VAL A 204 36.58 9.09 15.65
CA VAL A 204 36.94 10.44 16.15
C VAL A 204 35.75 11.39 16.14
N ASN A 205 35.88 12.52 16.82
CA ASN A 205 34.91 13.60 16.74
C ASN A 205 35.30 14.55 15.59
N LEU A 206 34.38 14.74 14.64
CA LEU A 206 34.52 15.67 13.53
C LEU A 206 33.52 16.80 13.69
N TYR A 207 34.05 18.00 13.87
CA TYR A 207 33.31 19.24 14.08
C TYR A 207 33.10 19.95 12.76
N TRP A 208 31.87 20.38 12.51
CA TRP A 208 31.53 21.23 11.39
C TRP A 208 32.21 22.60 11.54
N VAL A 209 32.98 23.02 10.53
CA VAL A 209 33.77 24.28 10.53
C VAL A 209 33.70 25.02 9.19
N ALA A 210 32.70 24.72 8.35
CA ALA A 210 32.55 25.38 7.07
C ALA A 210 32.46 26.92 7.24
N PRO A 211 33.11 27.72 6.37
CA PRO A 211 33.12 29.18 6.48
C PRO A 211 31.81 29.85 5.99
N SER A 212 30.98 29.10 5.27
CA SER A 212 29.68 29.49 4.73
C SER A 212 28.85 28.23 4.47
N GLY A 213 27.58 28.39 4.13
CA GLY A 213 26.72 27.25 3.72
C GLY A 213 27.42 26.36 2.71
N SER A 214 27.49 25.06 3.01
CA SER A 214 28.30 24.09 2.25
C SER A 214 27.79 22.67 2.43
N THR A 215 28.53 21.69 1.92
CA THR A 215 28.11 20.29 1.92
C THR A 215 28.95 19.41 2.87
N SER A 216 28.32 18.36 3.40
CA SER A 216 28.95 17.45 4.36
C SER A 216 30.02 16.56 3.72
N ASN A 217 29.97 16.30 2.41
CA ASN A 217 30.92 15.44 1.71
C ASN A 217 32.20 16.17 1.25
N LEU A 218 32.61 17.23 1.97
CA LEU A 218 33.84 17.97 1.70
C LEU A 218 34.73 17.97 2.94
N SER A 219 35.93 17.37 2.82
CA SER A 219 36.90 17.29 3.93
C SER A 219 37.25 18.65 4.53
N ALA A 220 37.26 19.71 3.71
CA ALA A 220 37.58 21.08 4.12
C ALA A 220 36.58 21.67 5.13
N ASN A 221 35.40 21.06 5.29
CA ASN A 221 34.36 21.53 6.20
C ASN A 221 34.39 20.86 7.58
N TRP A 222 35.33 19.94 7.81
CA TRP A 222 35.44 19.17 9.04
C TRP A 222 36.78 19.40 9.74
N SER A 223 36.73 19.50 11.07
CA SER A 223 37.89 19.67 11.96
C SER A 223 37.86 18.63 13.08
N LEU A 224 39.04 18.27 13.59
CA LEU A 224 39.19 17.39 14.76
C LEU A 224 38.92 18.10 16.09
N THR A 225 38.89 19.43 16.06
CA THR A 225 38.60 20.28 17.21
C THR A 225 37.53 21.29 16.84
N SER A 226 36.64 21.57 17.80
CA SER A 226 35.62 22.60 17.68
C SER A 226 36.24 23.96 17.33
N GLY A 227 35.75 24.59 16.24
CA GLY A 227 36.28 25.86 15.70
C GLY A 227 37.69 25.78 15.09
N GLY A 228 38.24 24.57 14.92
CA GLY A 228 39.58 24.35 14.36
C GLY A 228 39.67 24.57 12.85
N VAL A 229 40.82 24.23 12.29
CA VAL A 229 41.06 24.31 10.84
C VAL A 229 40.41 23.12 10.13
N GLY A 230 39.76 23.38 8.99
CA GLY A 230 39.18 22.33 8.16
C GLY A 230 40.22 21.43 7.47
N ASN A 231 39.76 20.34 6.85
CA ASN A 231 40.52 19.24 6.22
C ASN A 231 40.85 18.05 7.14
N ALA A 232 40.01 17.79 8.15
CA ALA A 232 40.14 16.60 8.99
C ALA A 232 39.67 15.28 8.31
N GLY A 233 39.00 15.37 7.16
CA GLY A 233 38.39 14.24 6.47
C GLY A 233 36.86 14.31 6.47
N ILE A 234 36.20 13.41 5.75
CA ILE A 234 34.73 13.31 5.74
C ILE A 234 34.31 12.31 6.81
N PRO A 235 33.28 12.58 7.63
CA PRO A 235 32.78 11.64 8.63
C PRO A 235 32.46 10.26 8.04
N SER A 236 32.91 9.22 8.74
CA SER A 236 32.71 7.83 8.36
C SER A 236 32.02 7.05 9.49
N LEU A 237 31.76 5.75 9.26
CA LEU A 237 30.92 4.91 10.13
C LEU A 237 31.40 4.81 11.59
N VAL A 238 32.66 5.12 11.87
CA VAL A 238 33.27 5.09 13.20
C VAL A 238 33.26 6.47 13.88
N ASP A 239 33.02 7.54 13.13
CA ASP A 239 33.20 8.91 13.59
C ASP A 239 31.90 9.48 14.18
N ALA A 240 32.05 10.41 15.11
CA ALA A 240 30.99 11.29 15.56
C ALA A 240 30.98 12.56 14.71
N MET A 241 29.85 12.85 14.08
CA MET A 241 29.62 14.08 13.33
C MET A 241 28.94 15.10 14.25
N ILE A 242 29.58 16.25 14.47
CA ILE A 242 29.17 17.23 15.49
C ILE A 242 28.98 18.62 14.87
N PHE A 243 27.82 19.21 15.15
CA PHE A 243 27.49 20.60 14.86
C PHE A 243 27.37 21.38 16.16
N ASP A 244 28.13 22.47 16.32
CA ASP A 244 28.19 23.23 17.56
C ASP A 244 28.20 24.75 17.35
N SER A 245 28.41 25.50 18.43
CA SER A 245 28.39 26.97 18.42
C SER A 245 29.53 27.62 17.64
N ASN A 246 30.62 26.90 17.34
CA ASN A 246 31.77 27.47 16.64
C ASN A 246 31.58 27.53 15.12
N SER A 247 30.60 26.79 14.58
CA SER A 247 30.09 27.01 13.23
C SER A 247 28.60 26.73 13.16
N THR A 248 27.81 27.79 12.99
CA THR A 248 26.34 27.72 12.86
C THR A 248 25.87 27.86 11.42
N VAL A 249 26.75 27.64 10.44
CA VAL A 249 26.40 27.76 9.02
C VAL A 249 25.70 26.50 8.51
N ASP A 250 24.81 26.67 7.54
CA ASP A 250 24.02 25.58 6.97
C ASP A 250 24.87 24.46 6.35
N SER A 251 24.38 23.22 6.44
CA SER A 251 25.01 22.02 5.87
C SER A 251 24.03 21.22 5.02
N GLU A 252 24.41 20.88 3.79
CA GLU A 252 23.69 19.95 2.94
C GLU A 252 24.35 18.55 2.97
N ILE A 253 23.55 17.51 3.21
CA ILE A 253 23.99 16.11 3.11
C ILE A 253 23.89 15.69 1.64
N ASP A 254 24.97 15.90 0.89
CA ASP A 254 25.04 15.74 -0.56
C ASP A 254 25.51 14.36 -1.04
N ALA A 255 25.75 13.44 -0.11
CA ALA A 255 26.04 12.03 -0.37
C ALA A 255 25.55 11.15 0.78
N ASP A 256 25.36 9.85 0.52
CA ASP A 256 24.99 8.88 1.55
C ASP A 256 25.99 8.95 2.72
N LEU A 257 25.46 9.15 3.92
CA LEU A 257 26.21 9.37 5.14
C LEU A 257 26.02 8.18 6.07
N THR A 258 27.13 7.60 6.54
CA THR A 258 27.12 6.61 7.63
C THR A 258 28.10 7.07 8.70
N VAL A 259 27.61 7.29 9.92
CA VAL A 259 28.38 7.78 11.07
C VAL A 259 28.06 6.99 12.33
N ALA A 260 28.97 6.99 13.30
CA ALA A 260 28.70 6.36 14.60
C ALA A 260 27.68 7.19 15.37
N ASN A 261 28.00 8.47 15.59
CA ASN A 261 27.11 9.41 16.28
C ASN A 261 26.80 10.60 15.38
N PHE A 262 25.59 11.15 15.49
CA PHE A 262 25.23 12.42 14.87
C PHE A 262 24.70 13.36 15.95
N ILE A 263 25.48 14.38 16.27
CA ILE A 263 25.23 15.30 17.37
C ILE A 263 25.06 16.72 16.84
N ILE A 264 23.98 17.38 17.25
CA ILE A 264 23.73 18.80 17.02
C ILE A 264 23.54 19.45 18.38
N ASP A 265 24.51 20.26 18.80
CA ASP A 265 24.48 20.93 20.10
C ASP A 265 23.41 22.03 20.14
N ALA A 266 22.95 22.35 21.35
CA ALA A 266 21.87 23.31 21.57
C ALA A 266 22.15 24.72 21.05
N ASP A 267 23.42 25.11 20.96
CA ASP A 267 23.85 26.42 20.49
C ASP A 267 24.07 26.48 18.96
N TYR A 268 23.93 25.36 18.24
CA TYR A 268 23.91 25.37 16.79
C TYR A 268 22.60 26.00 16.29
N THR A 269 22.68 26.97 15.38
CA THR A 269 21.49 27.69 14.87
C THR A 269 21.27 27.55 13.36
N GLY A 270 22.12 26.77 12.68
CA GLY A 270 22.03 26.58 11.24
C GLY A 270 20.98 25.57 10.82
N THR A 271 20.82 25.39 9.52
CA THR A 271 19.97 24.36 8.93
C THR A 271 20.80 23.21 8.39
N ILE A 272 20.44 21.98 8.75
CA ILE A 272 20.98 20.76 8.12
C ILE A 272 19.92 20.21 7.16
N THR A 273 20.27 19.99 5.90
CA THR A 273 19.35 19.50 4.87
C THR A 273 19.78 18.13 4.37
N GLN A 274 18.92 17.12 4.48
CA GLN A 274 19.22 15.75 4.03
C GLN A 274 19.29 15.62 2.49
N GLY A 275 18.43 16.32 1.74
CA GLY A 275 18.34 16.18 0.30
C GLY A 275 17.87 14.79 -0.17
N GLY A 276 18.62 14.17 -1.08
CA GLY A 276 18.34 12.83 -1.63
C GLY A 276 19.18 11.71 -1.03
N SER A 277 19.95 11.99 0.03
CA SER A 277 20.98 11.10 0.55
C SER A 277 20.48 10.28 1.74
N LYS A 278 20.83 8.99 1.78
CA LYS A 278 20.55 8.15 2.94
C LYS A 278 21.43 8.56 4.11
N ILE A 279 20.86 8.62 5.31
CA ILE A 279 21.62 8.85 6.55
C ILE A 279 21.52 7.58 7.40
N THR A 280 22.65 7.07 7.87
CA THR A 280 22.72 5.95 8.81
C THR A 280 23.58 6.36 10.01
N VAL A 281 22.99 6.27 11.21
CA VAL A 281 23.66 6.53 12.48
C VAL A 281 23.72 5.20 13.23
N THR A 282 24.91 4.63 13.38
CA THR A 282 25.07 3.25 13.91
C THR A 282 25.03 3.18 15.44
N ASN A 283 24.95 4.33 16.12
CA ASN A 283 24.80 4.46 17.55
C ASN A 283 23.78 5.59 17.82
N ILE A 284 24.14 6.66 18.52
CA ILE A 284 23.17 7.68 18.97
C ILE A 284 23.03 8.86 18.00
N ALA A 285 21.81 9.38 17.91
CA ALA A 285 21.52 10.66 17.29
C ALA A 285 20.96 11.63 18.35
N GLU A 286 21.65 12.74 18.60
CA GLU A 286 21.29 13.73 19.61
C GLU A 286 21.16 15.11 18.99
N PHE A 287 19.93 15.59 18.81
CA PHE A 287 19.64 16.84 18.11
C PHE A 287 19.04 17.87 19.05
N SER A 288 19.80 18.89 19.39
CA SER A 288 19.45 19.84 20.45
C SER A 288 19.29 21.30 19.99
N GLY A 289 19.70 21.64 18.76
CA GLY A 289 19.66 23.02 18.26
C GLY A 289 19.44 23.10 16.74
N GLY A 290 19.06 24.29 16.28
CA GLY A 290 18.92 24.61 14.85
C GLY A 290 17.71 23.96 14.19
N THR A 291 17.81 23.71 12.89
CA THR A 291 16.77 23.08 12.08
C THR A 291 17.33 21.89 11.31
N PHE A 292 16.62 20.77 11.32
CA PHE A 292 16.90 19.64 10.44
C PHE A 292 15.76 19.50 9.42
N THR A 293 16.11 19.52 8.14
CA THR A 293 15.17 19.38 7.02
C THR A 293 15.38 18.04 6.34
N GLY A 294 14.55 17.06 6.68
CA GLY A 294 14.52 15.75 6.05
C GLY A 294 14.07 15.80 4.59
N GLY A 295 14.53 14.82 3.83
CA GLY A 295 14.45 14.77 2.39
C GLY A 295 13.66 13.57 1.87
N THR A 296 14.18 12.92 0.84
CA THR A 296 13.49 11.87 0.06
C THR A 296 14.14 10.48 0.16
N ALA A 297 15.06 10.30 1.11
CA ALA A 297 15.75 9.04 1.35
C ALA A 297 15.66 8.63 2.83
N ASP A 298 15.93 7.36 3.12
CA ASP A 298 15.77 6.84 4.48
C ASP A 298 16.75 7.51 5.48
N ILE A 299 16.31 7.63 6.72
CA ILE A 299 17.16 7.93 7.88
C ILE A 299 17.08 6.72 8.79
N VAL A 300 18.22 6.11 9.11
CA VAL A 300 18.33 4.94 9.99
C VAL A 300 19.14 5.32 11.23
N VAL A 301 18.59 5.09 12.42
CA VAL A 301 19.26 5.26 13.70
C VAL A 301 19.25 3.94 14.44
N ASP A 302 20.41 3.29 14.52
CA ASP A 302 20.56 1.99 15.19
C ASP A 302 20.49 2.12 16.73
N GLY A 303 20.79 3.29 17.28
CA GLY A 303 20.65 3.61 18.70
C GLY A 303 19.43 4.50 18.98
N THR A 304 19.52 5.21 20.10
CA THR A 304 18.46 6.14 20.54
C THR A 304 18.52 7.46 19.75
N LEU A 305 17.36 7.92 19.28
CA LEU A 305 17.17 9.25 18.70
C LEU A 305 16.59 10.20 19.76
N THR A 306 17.35 11.23 20.13
CA THR A 306 16.93 12.26 21.09
C THR A 306 16.78 13.61 20.39
N LEU A 307 15.59 14.20 20.49
CA LEU A 307 15.27 15.54 20.03
C LEU A 307 15.04 16.45 21.26
N SER A 308 15.87 17.47 21.42
CA SER A 308 15.85 18.35 22.59
C SER A 308 16.13 19.80 22.21
N GLY A 309 15.20 20.43 21.50
CA GLY A 309 15.25 21.87 21.18
C GLY A 309 15.45 22.18 19.70
N ILE A 310 15.53 21.15 18.87
CA ILE A 310 15.63 21.26 17.40
C ILE A 310 14.24 21.42 16.75
N ASP A 311 14.18 22.14 15.64
CA ASP A 311 13.08 22.03 14.67
C ASP A 311 13.37 20.88 13.69
N PHE A 312 12.81 19.70 13.95
CA PHE A 312 13.08 18.49 13.18
C PHE A 312 11.96 18.17 12.20
N THR A 313 12.24 18.30 10.91
CA THR A 313 11.43 17.71 9.84
C THR A 313 12.03 16.37 9.46
N SER A 314 11.27 15.29 9.64
CA SER A 314 11.66 13.93 9.26
C SER A 314 11.81 13.75 7.75
N THR A 315 12.30 12.60 7.32
CA THR A 315 12.27 12.21 5.90
C THR A 315 10.84 11.89 5.44
N SER A 316 10.57 12.09 4.15
CA SER A 316 9.32 11.70 3.48
C SER A 316 9.21 10.20 3.14
N THR A 317 10.27 9.44 3.44
CA THR A 317 10.32 7.98 3.28
C THR A 317 10.25 7.33 4.66
N THR A 318 11.31 6.65 5.11
CA THR A 318 11.34 5.95 6.41
C THR A 318 12.38 6.55 7.36
N LEU A 319 11.93 6.96 8.54
CA LEU A 319 12.78 7.15 9.72
C LEU A 319 12.76 5.85 10.53
N GLU A 320 13.80 5.04 10.38
CA GLU A 320 13.98 3.78 11.11
C GLU A 320 14.75 4.02 12.41
N ILE A 321 14.20 3.54 13.53
CA ILE A 321 14.79 3.62 14.87
C ILE A 321 14.87 2.21 15.44
N LYS A 322 16.03 1.82 16.00
CA LYS A 322 16.22 0.49 16.61
C LYS A 322 16.33 0.49 18.13
N GLU A 323 16.47 1.66 18.77
CA GLU A 323 16.25 1.82 20.21
C GLU A 323 15.09 2.81 20.48
N ASN A 324 15.27 3.82 21.32
CA ASN A 324 14.21 4.70 21.77
C ASN A 324 14.09 5.97 20.90
N LEU A 325 12.89 6.54 20.87
CA LEU A 325 12.64 7.90 20.39
C LEU A 325 12.29 8.77 21.59
N ILE A 326 13.10 9.80 21.85
CA ILE A 326 12.91 10.73 22.97
C ILE A 326 12.74 12.15 22.45
N VAL A 327 11.56 12.75 22.60
CA VAL A 327 11.29 14.14 22.19
C VAL A 327 11.04 15.01 23.42
N SER A 328 12.11 15.60 23.95
CA SER A 328 12.07 16.39 25.19
C SER A 328 11.63 17.85 24.97
N SER A 329 11.96 18.43 23.81
CA SER A 329 11.58 19.79 23.41
C SER A 329 11.88 20.00 21.92
N GLY A 330 11.44 21.14 21.36
CA GLY A 330 11.55 21.41 19.92
C GLY A 330 10.28 21.02 19.16
N SER A 331 10.39 20.75 17.87
CA SER A 331 9.29 20.31 17.01
C SER A 331 9.64 19.04 16.23
N PHE A 332 8.65 18.18 16.01
CA PHE A 332 8.72 17.02 15.13
C PHE A 332 7.67 17.16 14.02
N ILE A 333 8.12 17.21 12.77
CA ILE A 333 7.27 17.27 11.58
C ILE A 333 7.52 15.99 10.78
N HIS A 334 6.51 15.13 10.66
CA HIS A 334 6.64 13.80 10.05
C HIS A 334 6.96 13.79 8.54
N ASN A 335 6.76 14.91 7.83
CA ASN A 335 7.06 15.08 6.38
C ASN A 335 6.38 14.03 5.46
N ASN A 336 5.16 13.62 5.80
CA ASN A 336 4.44 12.49 5.18
C ASN A 336 5.19 11.14 5.18
N GLY A 337 6.27 10.99 5.94
CA GLY A 337 7.01 9.74 6.07
C GLY A 337 6.42 8.74 7.06
N THR A 338 7.10 7.61 7.19
CA THR A 338 6.84 6.55 8.17
C THR A 338 7.93 6.55 9.23
N VAL A 339 7.55 6.44 10.51
CA VAL A 339 8.50 6.09 11.58
C VAL A 339 8.43 4.59 11.80
N GLN A 340 9.54 3.89 11.61
CA GLN A 340 9.64 2.45 11.76
C GLN A 340 10.44 2.08 13.01
N PHE A 341 9.89 1.18 13.82
CA PHE A 341 10.55 0.58 14.98
C PHE A 341 10.91 -0.88 14.66
N SER A 342 12.21 -1.16 14.58
CA SER A 342 12.78 -2.44 14.09
C SER A 342 13.86 -3.01 15.02
N GLY A 343 13.91 -2.54 16.27
CA GLY A 343 14.88 -2.91 17.29
C GLY A 343 14.80 -4.35 17.76
N THR A 344 15.69 -4.69 18.70
CA THR A 344 15.74 -6.03 19.32
C THR A 344 15.26 -6.08 20.77
N THR A 345 15.08 -4.93 21.41
CA THR A 345 14.57 -4.75 22.78
C THR A 345 13.32 -3.86 22.73
N THR A 346 12.55 -3.77 23.82
CA THR A 346 11.42 -2.83 23.85
C THR A 346 11.90 -1.41 23.55
N GLN A 347 11.23 -0.75 22.60
CA GLN A 347 11.55 0.59 22.15
C GLN A 347 10.52 1.57 22.70
N ASN A 348 10.97 2.58 23.43
CA ASN A 348 10.08 3.56 24.03
C ASN A 348 9.92 4.77 23.11
N ILE A 349 8.68 5.23 22.95
CA ILE A 349 8.37 6.57 22.46
C ILE A 349 8.07 7.43 23.69
N ASP A 350 9.01 8.30 24.05
CA ASP A 350 8.98 9.05 25.31
C ASP A 350 9.29 10.55 25.06
N GLY A 351 9.06 11.38 26.06
CA GLY A 351 9.38 12.80 26.05
C GLY A 351 8.29 13.68 26.65
N LEU A 352 8.45 14.99 26.46
CA LEU A 352 7.52 16.02 26.96
C LEU A 352 6.66 16.65 25.86
N VAL A 353 6.94 16.31 24.60
CA VAL A 353 6.22 16.81 23.43
C VAL A 353 5.25 15.74 22.93
N GLU A 354 4.01 16.17 22.70
CA GLU A 354 3.00 15.36 22.02
C GLU A 354 3.21 15.49 20.51
N ASN A 355 3.74 14.44 19.89
CA ASN A 355 4.05 14.43 18.46
C ASN A 355 2.89 13.87 17.65
N THR A 356 2.75 14.34 16.41
CA THR A 356 1.86 13.72 15.42
C THR A 356 2.70 12.95 14.41
N PHE A 357 2.53 11.63 14.39
CA PHE A 357 3.11 10.75 13.38
C PHE A 357 2.17 10.62 12.18
N ASN A 358 2.71 10.52 10.96
CA ASN A 358 1.91 10.16 9.80
C ASN A 358 1.68 8.65 9.76
N HIS A 359 2.73 7.84 9.56
CA HIS A 359 2.62 6.38 9.73
C HIS A 359 3.58 5.89 10.81
N ILE A 360 3.16 4.86 11.54
CA ILE A 360 4.02 4.09 12.45
C ILE A 360 4.05 2.65 11.95
N SER A 361 5.24 2.09 11.78
CA SER A 361 5.45 0.69 11.43
C SER A 361 6.23 -0.02 12.53
N ILE A 362 5.72 -1.15 13.01
CA ILE A 362 6.33 -1.91 14.11
C ILE A 362 6.71 -3.29 13.61
N THR A 363 8.03 -3.46 13.44
CA THR A 363 8.68 -4.68 12.96
C THR A 363 9.50 -5.40 14.04
N ASN A 364 9.67 -4.76 15.20
CA ASN A 364 10.26 -5.39 16.38
C ASN A 364 9.35 -6.51 16.92
N THR A 365 9.83 -7.74 16.76
CA THR A 365 9.14 -8.98 17.17
C THR A 365 9.91 -9.74 18.25
N THR A 366 11.08 -9.25 18.65
CA THR A 366 11.96 -9.94 19.60
C THR A 366 11.67 -9.57 21.05
N SER A 367 10.92 -8.49 21.29
CA SER A 367 10.40 -8.12 22.60
C SER A 367 8.87 -7.99 22.61
N ASN A 368 8.28 -8.14 23.81
CA ASN A 368 6.85 -8.00 24.04
C ASN A 368 6.62 -7.13 25.30
N PRO A 369 6.20 -5.86 25.15
CA PRO A 369 5.93 -5.18 23.89
C PRO A 369 7.19 -4.93 23.06
N GLY A 370 7.04 -4.87 21.74
CA GLY A 370 8.05 -4.39 20.78
C GLY A 370 8.26 -2.89 20.93
N VAL A 371 7.16 -2.14 21.04
CA VAL A 371 7.15 -0.69 21.24
C VAL A 371 6.23 -0.32 22.40
N SER A 372 6.64 0.65 23.22
CA SER A 372 5.83 1.21 24.30
C SER A 372 5.67 2.72 24.13
N ILE A 373 4.43 3.21 24.17
CA ILE A 373 4.10 4.64 24.13
C ILE A 373 4.11 5.18 25.56
N GLU A 374 5.21 5.81 25.99
CA GLU A 374 5.41 6.22 27.39
C GLU A 374 4.91 7.65 27.69
N SER A 375 4.63 8.45 26.65
CA SER A 375 4.05 9.80 26.76
C SER A 375 2.93 10.01 25.74
N ASN A 376 2.15 11.09 25.85
CA ASN A 376 1.03 11.33 24.93
C ASN A 376 1.53 11.49 23.48
N GLN A 377 0.94 10.76 22.54
CA GLN A 377 1.32 10.77 21.13
C GLN A 377 0.07 10.71 20.24
N ASN A 378 0.20 11.22 19.03
CA ASN A 378 -0.86 11.25 18.02
C ASN A 378 -0.45 10.53 16.74
N LEU A 379 -1.43 9.95 16.05
CA LEU A 379 -1.28 9.38 14.72
C LEU A 379 -2.30 10.01 13.77
N GLU A 380 -1.88 10.42 12.58
CA GLU A 380 -2.77 10.90 11.51
C GLU A 380 -3.03 9.85 10.42
N GLY A 381 -2.07 8.99 10.13
CA GLY A 381 -2.19 7.93 9.12
C GLY A 381 -2.41 6.55 9.71
N VAL A 382 -1.48 5.62 9.47
CA VAL A 382 -1.71 4.19 9.73
C VAL A 382 -0.66 3.59 10.66
N LEU A 383 -1.13 2.88 11.69
CA LEU A 383 -0.32 2.01 12.54
C LEU A 383 -0.29 0.60 11.93
N THR A 384 0.88 0.14 11.54
CA THR A 384 1.09 -1.18 10.92
C THR A 384 1.97 -2.06 11.80
N LEU A 385 1.51 -3.29 12.06
CA LEU A 385 2.24 -4.30 12.84
C LEU A 385 2.50 -5.53 11.95
N VAL A 386 3.70 -6.11 12.07
CA VAL A 386 4.01 -7.43 11.49
C VAL A 386 3.57 -8.56 12.42
N ASP A 387 3.63 -9.80 11.93
CA ASP A 387 3.33 -11.01 12.70
C ASP A 387 4.07 -11.01 14.05
N ASN A 388 3.35 -11.28 15.13
CA ASN A 388 3.84 -11.34 16.51
C ASN A 388 4.42 -10.03 17.10
N SER A 389 4.33 -8.89 16.41
CA SER A 389 4.74 -7.62 17.02
C SER A 389 3.65 -7.08 17.95
N ILE A 390 4.06 -6.45 19.06
CA ILE A 390 3.14 -5.96 20.08
C ILE A 390 3.48 -4.51 20.39
N VAL A 391 2.46 -3.66 20.46
CA VAL A 391 2.59 -2.27 20.91
C VAL A 391 1.76 -2.04 22.14
N ASP A 392 2.36 -1.40 23.14
CA ASP A 392 1.68 -0.91 24.32
C ASP A 392 1.29 0.56 24.15
N ALA A 393 0.00 0.84 24.00
CA ALA A 393 -0.52 2.13 23.56
C ALA A 393 -0.68 3.18 24.68
N ASP A 394 -0.71 2.77 25.94
CA ASP A 394 -0.78 3.69 27.10
C ASP A 394 0.41 3.56 28.06
N GLY A 395 1.44 2.85 27.62
CA GLY A 395 2.75 2.74 28.25
C GLY A 395 2.78 1.89 29.50
N SER A 396 3.98 1.65 30.01
CA SER A 396 4.21 0.77 31.15
C SER A 396 3.43 1.14 32.42
N ASN A 397 3.08 2.42 32.58
CA ASN A 397 2.29 2.94 33.69
C ASN A 397 0.78 3.06 33.40
N ASN A 398 0.33 2.75 32.18
CA ASN A 398 -1.05 2.90 31.68
C ASN A 398 -1.58 4.35 31.80
N THR A 399 -0.70 5.34 31.59
CA THR A 399 -1.01 6.77 31.74
C THR A 399 -0.91 7.56 30.44
N ALA A 400 -0.19 7.05 29.44
CA ALA A 400 -0.06 7.76 28.17
C ALA A 400 -1.39 7.72 27.39
N ILE A 401 -1.57 8.71 26.54
CA ILE A 401 -2.71 8.80 25.62
C ILE A 401 -2.15 8.70 24.20
N PHE A 402 -2.39 7.57 23.54
CA PHE A 402 -2.17 7.42 22.12
C PHE A 402 -3.48 7.67 21.36
N THR A 403 -3.51 8.74 20.57
CA THR A 403 -4.72 9.18 19.85
C THR A 403 -4.62 8.88 18.36
N LEU A 404 -5.63 8.19 17.83
CA LEU A 404 -5.91 8.14 16.40
C LEU A 404 -6.71 9.38 16.02
N ILE A 405 -6.09 10.30 15.30
CA ILE A 405 -6.68 11.59 14.95
C ILE A 405 -7.72 11.44 13.84
N SER A 406 -8.79 12.23 13.92
CA SER A 406 -9.74 12.45 12.85
C SER A 406 -9.88 13.95 12.60
N ASN A 407 -9.48 14.39 11.40
CA ASN A 407 -9.33 15.82 11.08
C ASN A 407 -10.43 16.38 10.16
N SER A 408 -11.07 15.53 9.34
CA SER A 408 -12.10 15.93 8.38
C SER A 408 -12.97 14.74 8.01
N ASP A 409 -14.21 14.97 7.59
CA ASP A 409 -15.11 13.97 7.02
C ASP A 409 -15.34 14.15 5.51
N ASN A 410 -14.88 15.26 4.91
CA ASN A 410 -14.95 15.51 3.46
C ASN A 410 -13.73 16.32 2.92
N PRO A 411 -12.71 15.67 2.31
CA PRO A 411 -12.53 14.23 2.30
C PRO A 411 -12.29 13.71 3.72
N THR A 412 -12.69 12.47 3.96
CA THR A 412 -12.45 11.83 5.27
C THR A 412 -10.95 11.71 5.52
N ASN A 413 -10.47 12.19 6.66
CA ASN A 413 -9.07 12.08 7.08
C ASN A 413 -9.03 11.52 8.50
N ASP A 414 -9.04 10.19 8.58
CA ASP A 414 -9.07 9.41 9.82
C ASP A 414 -7.84 8.52 9.90
N ALA A 415 -7.14 8.59 11.03
CA ALA A 415 -6.11 7.64 11.36
C ALA A 415 -6.69 6.24 11.59
N ALA A 416 -5.90 5.21 11.33
CA ALA A 416 -6.35 3.83 11.40
C ALA A 416 -5.29 2.88 11.94
N ILE A 417 -5.75 1.80 12.54
CA ILE A 417 -4.92 0.61 12.78
C ILE A 417 -5.10 -0.32 11.58
N GLY A 418 -3.98 -0.76 11.00
CA GLY A 418 -3.94 -1.74 9.93
C GLY A 418 -4.53 -3.09 10.32
N ILE A 419 -4.50 -4.02 9.38
CA ILE A 419 -4.76 -5.44 9.65
C ILE A 419 -3.78 -5.89 10.74
N LEU A 420 -4.28 -6.46 11.82
CA LEU A 420 -3.44 -7.12 12.82
C LEU A 420 -3.21 -8.57 12.40
N PRO A 421 -2.03 -8.94 11.87
CA PRO A 421 -1.78 -10.31 11.47
C PRO A 421 -1.67 -11.24 12.68
N ALA A 422 -1.34 -12.51 12.42
CA ALA A 422 -1.24 -13.53 13.46
C ALA A 422 -0.25 -13.12 14.57
N GLY A 423 -0.72 -13.15 15.82
CA GLY A 423 0.08 -12.80 16.99
C GLY A 423 0.31 -11.30 17.22
N ALA A 424 -0.06 -10.43 16.27
CA ALA A 424 0.08 -8.98 16.44
C ALA A 424 -0.93 -8.43 17.46
N GLN A 425 -0.52 -7.51 18.34
CA GLN A 425 -1.41 -6.95 19.35
C GLN A 425 -1.19 -5.45 19.60
N VAL A 426 -2.28 -4.75 19.86
CA VAL A 426 -2.28 -3.40 20.44
C VAL A 426 -2.83 -3.56 21.86
N THR A 427 -1.96 -3.45 22.85
CA THR A 427 -2.33 -3.50 24.27
C THR A 427 -2.54 -2.09 24.81
N GLY A 428 -3.13 -2.00 26.01
CA GLY A 428 -3.47 -0.71 26.60
C GLY A 428 -4.71 -0.09 25.99
N ASN A 429 -4.98 1.16 26.37
CA ASN A 429 -6.09 1.95 25.84
C ASN A 429 -5.62 2.88 24.72
N VAL A 430 -6.42 2.96 23.66
CA VAL A 430 -6.26 3.92 22.56
C VAL A 430 -7.42 4.90 22.60
N THR A 431 -7.15 6.18 22.36
CA THR A 431 -8.19 7.18 22.10
C THR A 431 -8.44 7.23 20.60
N VAL A 432 -9.69 7.04 20.18
CA VAL A 432 -10.07 7.06 18.77
C VAL A 432 -11.00 8.22 18.51
N GLN A 433 -10.55 9.22 17.76
CA GLN A 433 -11.36 10.37 17.39
C GLN A 433 -12.23 10.08 16.18
N ARG A 434 -13.36 10.78 16.12
CA ARG A 434 -14.20 10.87 14.93
C ARG A 434 -14.71 12.29 14.75
N PHE A 435 -14.25 12.94 13.69
CA PHE A 435 -14.74 14.23 13.23
C PHE A 435 -16.03 14.04 12.44
N MET A 436 -16.98 14.93 12.68
CA MET A 436 -18.18 15.08 11.86
C MET A 436 -18.38 16.57 11.62
N ALA A 437 -18.75 16.97 10.41
CA ALA A 437 -19.06 18.35 10.09
C ALA A 437 -20.32 18.83 10.84
N LYS A 438 -20.37 20.13 11.10
CA LYS A 438 -21.59 20.79 11.62
C LYS A 438 -22.57 20.96 10.46
N GLU A 439 -23.63 20.16 10.49
CA GLU A 439 -24.65 20.11 9.44
C GLU A 439 -26.02 19.91 10.07
N GLY A 440 -27.07 20.11 9.27
CA GLY A 440 -28.46 19.90 9.65
C GLY A 440 -29.34 21.15 9.53
N PRO A 441 -30.64 20.96 9.22
CA PRO A 441 -31.57 22.04 8.87
C PRO A 441 -31.89 23.00 10.03
N ASP A 442 -31.81 22.50 11.27
CA ASP A 442 -32.21 23.22 12.48
C ASP A 442 -31.00 23.86 13.19
N ASN A 443 -30.29 24.75 12.49
CA ASN A 443 -29.08 25.40 13.00
C ASN A 443 -28.00 24.35 13.34
N ASN A 444 -27.63 23.49 12.40
CA ASN A 444 -26.63 22.43 12.58
C ASN A 444 -27.00 21.38 13.64
N ARG A 445 -28.29 21.11 13.83
CA ARG A 445 -28.79 20.04 14.72
C ARG A 445 -29.26 18.86 13.89
N ILE A 446 -28.85 17.66 14.26
CA ILE A 446 -28.92 16.50 13.38
C ILE A 446 -28.76 15.18 14.16
N TYR A 447 -29.41 14.11 13.70
CA TYR A 447 -29.10 12.76 14.15
C TYR A 447 -27.88 12.19 13.41
N ARG A 448 -26.91 11.65 14.14
CA ARG A 448 -25.75 10.94 13.61
C ARG A 448 -25.78 9.48 14.04
N TYR A 449 -25.30 8.60 13.17
CA TYR A 449 -25.26 7.16 13.40
C TYR A 449 -23.81 6.75 13.69
N ILE A 450 -23.56 6.34 14.92
CA ILE A 450 -22.22 6.09 15.44
C ILE A 450 -22.07 4.66 15.94
N SER A 451 -20.83 4.24 16.15
CA SER A 451 -20.46 2.96 16.75
C SER A 451 -19.12 3.08 17.47
N SER A 452 -18.78 2.08 18.29
CA SER A 452 -17.55 2.11 19.08
C SER A 452 -16.42 1.31 18.41
N PRO A 453 -15.27 1.95 18.12
CA PRO A 453 -14.05 1.27 17.66
C PRO A 453 -13.25 0.64 18.81
N VAL A 454 -13.64 0.91 20.07
CA VAL A 454 -13.01 0.39 21.29
C VAL A 454 -14.00 -0.44 22.11
N GLN A 455 -13.48 -1.24 23.04
CA GLN A 455 -14.23 -2.09 23.94
C GLN A 455 -14.69 -1.31 25.17
N ASN A 456 -15.94 -1.52 25.58
CA ASN A 456 -16.48 -1.08 26.87
C ASN A 456 -16.32 0.43 27.18
N ALA A 457 -16.22 1.29 26.16
CA ALA A 457 -16.28 2.73 26.36
C ALA A 457 -17.62 3.11 26.99
N ALA A 458 -17.60 3.92 28.04
CA ALA A 458 -18.81 4.40 28.71
C ALA A 458 -19.41 5.58 27.96
N VAL A 459 -20.74 5.76 28.02
CA VAL A 459 -21.39 6.95 27.43
C VAL A 459 -20.89 8.24 28.08
N SER A 460 -20.43 8.19 29.34
CA SER A 460 -19.77 9.33 30.00
C SER A 460 -18.51 9.82 29.30
N ASP A 461 -17.82 8.94 28.56
CA ASP A 461 -16.63 9.31 27.79
C ASP A 461 -17.02 10.19 26.60
N PHE A 462 -17.90 9.68 25.74
CA PHE A 462 -18.51 10.44 24.64
C PHE A 462 -19.23 11.74 25.08
N GLN A 463 -19.79 11.75 26.30
CA GLN A 463 -20.46 12.92 26.88
C GLN A 463 -19.52 14.11 27.15
N ASN A 464 -18.20 13.89 27.18
CA ASN A 464 -17.23 14.96 27.38
C ASN A 464 -17.27 15.96 26.20
N GLU A 465 -17.54 15.47 24.99
CA GLU A 465 -17.61 16.28 23.77
C GLU A 465 -19.06 16.52 23.33
N ILE A 466 -19.92 15.51 23.38
CA ILE A 466 -21.29 15.56 22.84
C ILE A 466 -22.32 15.32 23.96
N PRO A 467 -23.12 16.34 24.34
CA PRO A 467 -24.12 16.19 25.40
C PRO A 467 -25.17 15.12 25.10
N VAL A 468 -25.29 14.14 26.00
CA VAL A 468 -26.32 13.10 25.97
C VAL A 468 -27.37 13.36 27.06
N THR A 469 -28.60 13.66 26.65
CA THR A 469 -29.73 13.99 27.52
C THR A 469 -30.73 12.84 27.57
N GLY A 470 -31.53 12.77 28.65
CA GLY A 470 -32.52 11.72 28.87
C GLY A 470 -32.96 11.65 30.33
N THR A 471 -33.68 10.59 30.69
CA THR A 471 -34.19 10.36 32.06
C THR A 471 -33.27 9.51 32.94
N PHE A 472 -32.03 9.28 32.50
CA PHE A 472 -31.04 8.43 33.17
C PHE A 472 -30.13 9.23 34.14
N THR A 473 -29.44 8.52 35.03
CA THR A 473 -28.50 9.14 35.99
C THR A 473 -27.22 9.60 35.28
N GLY A 474 -26.80 10.85 35.47
CA GLY A 474 -25.64 11.41 34.77
C GLY A 474 -25.96 11.98 33.39
N ALA A 475 -27.24 12.21 33.06
CA ALA A 475 -27.63 12.93 31.85
C ALA A 475 -27.02 14.34 31.82
N SER A 476 -26.55 14.76 30.64
CA SER A 476 -25.95 16.08 30.45
C SER A 476 -26.96 17.18 30.72
N THR A 477 -26.49 18.29 31.29
CA THR A 477 -27.27 19.52 31.45
C THR A 477 -26.55 20.65 30.71
N CYS A 478 -27.24 21.29 29.77
CA CYS A 478 -26.65 22.34 28.94
C CYS A 478 -27.68 23.41 28.57
N SER A 479 -27.20 24.64 28.35
CA SER A 479 -28.04 25.74 27.88
C SER A 479 -28.57 25.42 26.48
N GLY A 480 -29.90 25.37 26.32
CA GLY A 480 -30.54 25.02 25.05
C GLY A 480 -30.76 23.52 24.82
N CYS A 481 -30.51 22.69 25.85
CA CYS A 481 -30.81 21.26 25.86
C CYS A 481 -32.15 21.00 26.57
N LEU A 482 -33.03 20.24 25.93
CA LEU A 482 -34.25 19.72 26.55
C LEU A 482 -33.93 18.41 27.29
N PRO A 483 -34.71 18.01 28.30
CA PRO A 483 -34.49 16.77 29.03
C PRO A 483 -34.83 15.50 28.23
N ASN A 484 -35.31 15.64 27.00
CA ASN A 484 -35.67 14.53 26.13
C ASN A 484 -34.47 13.63 25.83
N GLN A 485 -34.72 12.35 25.60
CA GLN A 485 -33.69 11.42 25.17
C GLN A 485 -33.01 11.94 23.89
N SER A 486 -31.69 11.91 23.84
CA SER A 486 -30.92 12.34 22.67
C SER A 486 -30.00 11.28 22.11
N MET A 487 -30.07 10.06 22.62
CA MET A 487 -29.32 8.94 22.10
C MET A 487 -30.14 7.66 22.22
N PHE A 488 -30.05 6.81 21.22
CA PHE A 488 -30.91 5.66 21.03
C PHE A 488 -30.09 4.48 20.50
N SER A 489 -30.53 3.28 20.83
CA SER A 489 -30.13 2.06 20.14
C SER A 489 -31.34 1.48 19.41
N TYR A 490 -31.13 0.50 18.54
CA TYR A 490 -32.24 -0.17 17.86
C TYR A 490 -32.51 -1.54 18.47
N ASP A 491 -33.79 -1.87 18.61
CA ASP A 491 -34.32 -3.18 18.96
C ASP A 491 -35.22 -3.66 17.83
N GLU A 492 -34.74 -4.63 17.06
CA GLU A 492 -35.47 -5.20 15.93
C GLU A 492 -36.68 -6.03 16.36
N THR A 493 -36.75 -6.44 17.63
CA THR A 493 -37.87 -7.25 18.12
C THR A 493 -39.14 -6.43 18.34
N ASP A 494 -39.04 -5.09 18.33
CA ASP A 494 -40.16 -4.16 18.42
C ASP A 494 -40.81 -3.95 17.05
N ILE A 495 -41.76 -4.85 16.73
CA ILE A 495 -42.50 -4.88 15.46
C ILE A 495 -43.86 -4.16 15.47
N ALA A 496 -44.15 -3.39 16.53
CA ALA A 496 -45.40 -2.65 16.68
C ALA A 496 -45.14 -1.15 16.50
N ASP A 497 -46.15 -0.40 16.04
CA ASP A 497 -46.13 1.07 16.00
C ASP A 497 -45.87 1.65 17.41
N THR A 498 -44.64 2.09 17.67
CA THR A 498 -44.20 2.67 18.95
C THR A 498 -44.09 4.20 18.86
N ASP A 499 -43.95 4.75 17.66
CA ASP A 499 -43.77 6.18 17.42
C ASP A 499 -45.11 6.94 17.21
N GLY A 500 -46.21 6.20 17.03
CA GLY A 500 -47.57 6.72 16.86
C GLY A 500 -47.87 7.24 15.45
N SER A 501 -47.07 6.85 14.46
CA SER A 501 -47.24 7.22 13.04
C SER A 501 -48.48 6.57 12.40
N GLY A 502 -49.02 5.51 13.01
CA GLY A 502 -50.16 4.74 12.50
C GLY A 502 -49.75 3.61 11.55
N THR A 503 -48.44 3.39 11.35
CA THR A 503 -47.85 2.35 10.52
C THR A 503 -46.68 1.72 11.26
N ALA A 504 -46.62 0.38 11.30
CA ALA A 504 -45.47 -0.30 11.87
C ALA A 504 -44.33 -0.33 10.84
N ASP A 505 -43.21 0.34 11.11
CA ASP A 505 -42.08 0.47 10.19
C ASP A 505 -40.71 0.58 10.91
N LEU A 506 -39.63 0.77 10.14
CA LEU A 506 -38.26 0.82 10.66
C LEU A 506 -38.02 1.93 11.70
N ASN A 507 -38.93 2.89 11.86
CA ASN A 507 -38.80 3.96 12.85
C ASN A 507 -39.29 3.54 14.24
N ASP A 508 -39.88 2.35 14.38
CA ASP A 508 -40.46 1.89 15.65
C ASP A 508 -39.46 1.23 16.59
N GLY A 509 -38.36 0.68 16.07
CA GLY A 509 -37.38 -0.05 16.89
C GLY A 509 -36.42 0.83 17.70
N TYR A 510 -36.58 2.17 17.69
CA TYR A 510 -35.69 3.05 18.46
C TYR A 510 -36.01 3.01 19.96
N VAL A 511 -35.05 2.52 20.75
CA VAL A 511 -35.14 2.48 22.21
C VAL A 511 -34.11 3.40 22.86
N ASN A 512 -34.47 3.98 24.00
CA ASN A 512 -33.59 4.92 24.73
C ASN A 512 -32.25 4.26 25.08
N PHE A 513 -31.15 4.99 24.88
CA PHE A 513 -29.83 4.58 25.36
C PHE A 513 -28.98 5.82 25.73
N PRO A 514 -28.35 5.90 26.91
CA PRO A 514 -28.47 5.00 28.05
C PRO A 514 -29.88 4.91 28.65
N ILE A 515 -30.17 3.83 29.36
CA ILE A 515 -31.47 3.61 30.01
C ILE A 515 -31.43 4.04 31.48
N ALA A 516 -30.40 3.61 32.21
CA ALA A 516 -30.27 3.75 33.66
C ALA A 516 -29.21 4.79 34.06
N ALA A 517 -28.03 4.77 33.42
CA ALA A 517 -26.94 5.69 33.77
C ALA A 517 -25.92 5.89 32.63
N ASN A 518 -25.19 7.01 32.64
CA ASN A 518 -24.12 7.26 31.68
C ASN A 518 -22.89 6.34 31.82
N SER A 519 -22.83 5.49 32.84
CA SER A 519 -21.82 4.44 32.98
C SER A 519 -22.10 3.22 32.10
N GLU A 520 -23.26 3.15 31.43
CA GLU A 520 -23.53 2.12 30.43
C GLU A 520 -22.54 2.25 29.27
N THR A 521 -22.16 1.10 28.69
CA THR A 521 -21.07 1.02 27.73
C THR A 521 -21.58 0.71 26.33
N PHE A 522 -20.86 1.21 25.33
CA PHE A 522 -21.06 0.82 23.95
C PHE A 522 -20.71 -0.65 23.74
N ILE A 523 -21.51 -1.34 22.94
CA ILE A 523 -21.29 -2.75 22.56
C ILE A 523 -20.56 -2.78 21.22
N PRO A 524 -19.43 -3.50 21.09
CA PRO A 524 -18.75 -3.68 19.81
C PRO A 524 -19.71 -4.19 18.73
N GLY A 525 -19.70 -3.54 17.57
CA GLY A 525 -20.52 -3.91 16.41
C GLY A 525 -21.98 -3.41 16.48
N LYS A 526 -22.45 -2.87 17.61
CA LYS A 526 -23.78 -2.25 17.70
C LYS A 526 -23.73 -0.81 17.17
N GLY A 527 -24.76 -0.41 16.42
CA GLY A 527 -24.94 0.97 16.00
C GLY A 527 -25.84 1.74 16.95
N TYR A 528 -25.58 3.03 17.09
CA TYR A 528 -26.32 3.95 17.94
C TYR A 528 -26.66 5.21 17.17
N THR A 529 -27.78 5.84 17.51
CA THR A 529 -28.20 7.10 16.92
C THR A 529 -28.15 8.19 17.97
N VAL A 530 -27.47 9.29 17.70
CA VAL A 530 -27.29 10.40 18.64
C VAL A 530 -27.72 11.72 18.02
N TYR A 531 -28.50 12.50 18.74
CA TYR A 531 -28.91 13.84 18.36
C TYR A 531 -27.81 14.85 18.73
N VAL A 532 -27.01 15.20 17.74
CA VAL A 532 -25.93 16.17 17.84
C VAL A 532 -26.48 17.58 17.72
N ARG A 533 -26.13 18.44 18.68
CA ARG A 533 -26.58 19.83 18.74
C ARG A 533 -25.47 20.77 18.32
N GLY A 534 -25.10 20.76 17.04
CA GLY A 534 -23.93 21.49 16.52
C GLY A 534 -23.93 23.01 16.79
N ASN A 535 -25.10 23.63 17.02
CA ASN A 535 -25.18 25.05 17.39
C ASN A 535 -24.64 25.42 18.78
N ILE A 536 -24.54 24.46 19.71
CA ILE A 536 -24.03 24.73 21.07
C ILE A 536 -22.62 24.18 21.29
N LEU A 537 -22.07 23.52 20.28
CA LEU A 537 -20.76 22.87 20.34
C LEU A 537 -19.70 23.73 19.66
N SER A 538 -18.47 23.73 20.16
CA SER A 538 -17.32 24.35 19.48
C SER A 538 -16.86 23.48 18.30
N THR A 539 -16.78 22.17 18.52
CA THR A 539 -16.49 21.12 17.55
C THR A 539 -17.52 19.99 17.66
N THR A 540 -17.72 19.24 16.60
CA THR A 540 -18.54 18.01 16.57
C THR A 540 -17.67 16.75 16.46
N MET A 541 -16.38 16.89 16.75
CA MET A 541 -15.46 15.79 16.98
C MET A 541 -15.71 15.21 18.37
N TRP A 542 -15.84 13.89 18.43
CA TRP A 542 -15.91 13.11 19.66
C TRP A 542 -14.81 12.06 19.64
N ASP A 543 -14.48 11.54 20.80
CA ASP A 543 -13.61 10.38 20.91
C ASP A 543 -14.14 9.35 21.89
N LEU A 544 -13.61 8.14 21.77
CA LEU A 544 -13.78 7.08 22.74
C LEU A 544 -12.41 6.52 23.10
N ARG A 545 -12.15 6.33 24.39
CA ARG A 545 -10.92 5.75 24.90
C ARG A 545 -11.17 4.39 25.54
N GLY A 546 -10.44 3.38 25.07
CA GLY A 546 -10.50 2.04 25.62
C GLY A 546 -9.57 1.08 24.89
N THR A 547 -9.55 -0.19 25.30
CA THR A 547 -8.87 -1.25 24.55
C THR A 547 -9.52 -1.36 23.17
N VAL A 548 -8.72 -1.41 22.11
CA VAL A 548 -9.25 -1.50 20.75
C VAL A 548 -10.01 -2.81 20.52
N ASN A 549 -11.06 -2.74 19.70
CA ASN A 549 -11.69 -3.94 19.17
C ASN A 549 -10.74 -4.60 18.16
N THR A 550 -10.49 -5.90 18.32
CA THR A 550 -9.66 -6.68 17.40
C THR A 550 -10.37 -7.96 16.95
N GLY A 551 -10.21 -8.29 15.67
CA GLY A 551 -10.79 -9.48 15.04
C GLY A 551 -9.77 -10.58 14.75
N ASN A 552 -8.51 -10.43 15.17
CA ASN A 552 -7.42 -11.33 14.77
C ASN A 552 -7.40 -12.66 15.54
N ALA A 553 -7.79 -12.63 16.82
CA ALA A 553 -7.91 -13.84 17.65
C ALA A 553 -9.29 -14.49 17.53
N THR A 554 -10.36 -13.69 17.44
CA THR A 554 -11.73 -14.15 17.32
C THR A 554 -12.52 -13.10 16.55
N SER A 555 -13.33 -13.53 15.58
CA SER A 555 -14.21 -12.63 14.83
C SER A 555 -15.16 -11.89 15.75
N ILE A 556 -15.36 -10.60 15.50
CA ILE A 556 -16.29 -9.73 16.21
C ILE A 556 -17.69 -9.98 15.65
N SER A 557 -18.63 -10.38 16.51
CA SER A 557 -20.04 -10.51 16.15
C SER A 557 -20.72 -9.14 16.18
N LEU A 558 -21.45 -8.80 15.12
CA LEU A 558 -22.36 -7.66 15.12
C LEU A 558 -23.73 -8.16 15.59
N PRO A 559 -24.36 -7.52 16.58
CA PRO A 559 -25.62 -8.01 17.13
C PRO A 559 -26.76 -7.79 16.14
N ILE A 560 -27.33 -8.87 15.61
CA ILE A 560 -28.50 -8.84 14.74
C ILE A 560 -29.53 -9.88 15.16
N THR A 561 -30.82 -9.58 14.94
CA THR A 561 -31.95 -10.49 15.15
C THR A 561 -32.90 -10.47 13.95
N TYR A 562 -33.83 -11.42 13.94
CA TYR A 562 -34.92 -11.47 12.99
C TYR A 562 -36.23 -11.84 13.70
N THR A 563 -37.23 -10.98 13.54
CA THR A 563 -38.58 -11.08 14.09
C THR A 563 -39.55 -10.80 12.96
N SER A 564 -40.48 -11.73 12.71
CA SER A 564 -41.50 -11.52 11.69
C SER A 564 -42.80 -10.94 12.26
N SER A 565 -43.20 -9.78 11.75
CA SER A 565 -44.48 -9.11 11.97
C SER A 565 -45.57 -9.56 10.98
N GLY A 566 -45.15 -10.19 9.88
CA GLY A 566 -46.00 -10.49 8.72
C GLY A 566 -46.01 -9.38 7.67
N ASP A 567 -45.35 -8.25 7.92
CA ASP A 567 -45.03 -7.21 6.95
C ASP A 567 -43.51 -7.15 6.72
N ILE A 568 -43.07 -7.57 5.53
CA ILE A 568 -41.66 -7.65 5.18
C ILE A 568 -40.95 -6.29 5.19
N LEU A 569 -41.69 -5.18 5.12
CA LEU A 569 -41.10 -3.84 5.19
C LEU A 569 -40.67 -3.46 6.61
N ASN A 570 -41.27 -4.09 7.63
CA ASN A 570 -40.93 -3.86 9.04
C ASN A 570 -39.94 -4.91 9.60
N ASP A 571 -39.90 -6.10 9.01
CA ASP A 571 -39.14 -7.24 9.54
C ASP A 571 -37.63 -7.14 9.28
N GLY A 572 -36.81 -7.49 10.29
CA GLY A 572 -35.39 -7.81 10.11
C GLY A 572 -34.43 -6.62 10.05
N TRP A 573 -34.88 -5.38 10.21
CA TRP A 573 -33.99 -4.22 10.22
C TRP A 573 -33.10 -4.18 11.46
N ASN A 574 -31.79 -4.07 11.29
CA ASN A 574 -30.85 -3.99 12.40
C ASN A 574 -29.89 -2.83 12.20
N LEU A 575 -29.75 -1.98 13.23
CA LEU A 575 -28.73 -0.94 13.28
C LEU A 575 -27.45 -1.48 13.92
N VAL A 576 -26.46 -1.73 13.09
CA VAL A 576 -25.12 -2.21 13.48
C VAL A 576 -24.08 -1.10 13.21
N GLY A 577 -22.82 -1.38 13.49
CA GLY A 577 -21.77 -0.39 13.31
C GLY A 577 -20.41 -1.00 13.07
N ASN A 578 -19.52 -0.21 12.49
CA ASN A 578 -18.12 -0.60 12.30
C ASN A 578 -17.43 -0.76 13.66
N PRO A 579 -17.08 -1.99 14.08
CA PRO A 579 -16.46 -2.20 15.38
C PRO A 579 -14.96 -1.86 15.38
N MET A 580 -14.31 -1.70 14.23
CA MET A 580 -12.86 -1.65 14.13
C MET A 580 -12.33 -0.22 14.23
N PRO A 581 -11.11 -0.01 14.78
CA PRO A 581 -10.40 1.27 14.71
C PRO A 581 -9.78 1.48 13.31
N SER A 582 -10.60 1.31 12.26
CA SER A 582 -10.23 1.40 10.85
C SER A 582 -11.50 1.44 10.01
N SER A 583 -11.47 2.08 8.84
CA SER A 583 -12.51 1.87 7.83
C SER A 583 -12.60 0.39 7.47
N ILE A 584 -13.81 -0.12 7.26
CA ILE A 584 -14.03 -1.51 6.83
C ILE A 584 -14.65 -1.57 5.43
N ASP A 585 -14.32 -2.61 4.70
CA ASP A 585 -14.82 -2.91 3.36
C ASP A 585 -15.89 -4.00 3.43
N TRP A 586 -17.14 -3.65 3.09
CA TRP A 586 -18.27 -4.57 3.07
C TRP A 586 -18.08 -5.72 2.07
N ASP A 587 -17.33 -5.47 1.00
CA ASP A 587 -17.11 -6.41 -0.09
C ASP A 587 -15.74 -7.10 0.03
N ALA A 588 -15.09 -6.99 1.19
CA ALA A 588 -13.84 -7.69 1.46
C ALA A 588 -13.97 -9.18 1.11
N ASN A 589 -13.09 -9.68 0.23
CA ASN A 589 -13.11 -11.06 -0.26
C ASN A 589 -13.08 -12.10 0.86
N THR A 590 -12.50 -11.76 2.02
CA THR A 590 -12.51 -12.58 3.22
C THR A 590 -12.73 -11.73 4.46
N GLY A 591 -13.18 -12.36 5.54
CA GLY A 591 -13.29 -11.73 6.86
C GLY A 591 -14.72 -11.54 7.35
N TRP A 592 -15.69 -11.51 6.44
CA TRP A 592 -17.11 -11.52 6.77
C TRP A 592 -17.67 -12.94 6.91
N THR A 593 -18.53 -13.15 7.90
CA THR A 593 -19.52 -14.24 7.91
C THR A 593 -20.90 -13.60 7.86
N LYS A 594 -21.67 -13.87 6.79
CA LYS A 594 -23.03 -13.35 6.56
C LYS A 594 -23.98 -14.54 6.37
N THR A 595 -25.02 -14.68 7.17
CA THR A 595 -26.02 -15.76 7.07
C THR A 595 -27.40 -15.19 7.37
N ASN A 596 -28.39 -15.55 6.54
CA ASN A 596 -29.76 -15.04 6.59
C ASN A 596 -29.83 -13.50 6.64
N LEU A 597 -29.04 -12.86 5.76
CA LEU A 597 -28.88 -11.41 5.66
C LEU A 597 -28.95 -10.99 4.19
N ASP A 598 -29.61 -9.87 3.91
CA ASP A 598 -29.57 -9.23 2.60
C ASP A 598 -28.14 -8.74 2.34
N ALA A 599 -27.70 -8.72 1.06
CA ALA A 599 -26.35 -8.28 0.71
C ALA A 599 -26.14 -6.76 0.88
N THR A 600 -27.21 -6.01 1.10
CA THR A 600 -27.25 -4.54 1.03
C THR A 600 -27.04 -3.87 2.39
N ILE A 601 -26.24 -2.80 2.38
CA ILE A 601 -26.07 -1.88 3.53
C ILE A 601 -26.68 -0.52 3.22
N TYR A 602 -27.18 0.14 4.26
CA TYR A 602 -27.76 1.48 4.17
C TYR A 602 -27.15 2.40 5.22
N LEU A 603 -26.71 3.57 4.80
CA LEU A 603 -26.18 4.63 5.64
C LEU A 603 -27.17 5.78 5.62
N ALA A 604 -27.69 6.14 6.79
CA ALA A 604 -28.57 7.29 6.94
C ALA A 604 -27.74 8.58 6.93
N ASP A 605 -27.98 9.42 5.94
CA ASP A 605 -27.41 10.75 5.75
C ASP A 605 -28.46 11.82 6.10
N ASN A 606 -28.27 12.45 7.26
CA ASN A 606 -29.09 13.57 7.70
C ASN A 606 -28.42 14.93 7.41
N GLY A 607 -27.27 14.96 6.74
CA GLY A 607 -26.45 16.16 6.50
C GLY A 607 -27.08 17.11 5.49
N ASN A 608 -27.75 16.53 4.49
CA ASN A 608 -28.71 17.25 3.67
C ASN A 608 -29.88 17.70 4.55
N SER A 609 -30.55 18.81 4.24
CA SER A 609 -31.59 19.42 5.09
C SER A 609 -32.75 18.50 5.53
N THR A 610 -32.78 17.26 5.05
CA THR A 610 -33.72 16.18 5.35
C THR A 610 -33.04 14.82 5.19
N LEU A 611 -33.49 13.82 5.95
CA LEU A 611 -32.98 12.44 5.92
C LEU A 611 -32.99 11.85 4.50
N GLN A 612 -31.84 11.30 4.10
CA GLN A 612 -31.60 10.54 2.88
C GLN A 612 -30.84 9.25 3.20
N TYR A 613 -31.11 8.15 2.50
CA TYR A 613 -30.33 6.92 2.63
C TYR A 613 -29.34 6.74 1.48
N ALA A 614 -28.06 6.64 1.82
CA ALA A 614 -26.99 6.17 0.95
C ALA A 614 -26.95 4.64 0.99
N THR A 615 -27.04 3.98 -0.15
CA THR A 615 -27.23 2.52 -0.22
C THR A 615 -26.12 1.86 -1.03
N TRP A 616 -25.70 0.65 -0.66
CA TRP A 616 -24.74 -0.17 -1.40
C TRP A 616 -25.17 -1.64 -1.41
N ASN A 617 -25.32 -2.24 -2.58
CA ASN A 617 -25.80 -3.63 -2.75
C ASN A 617 -24.68 -4.67 -3.01
N GLY A 618 -23.40 -4.28 -2.85
CA GLY A 618 -22.26 -5.14 -3.21
C GLY A 618 -21.73 -4.95 -4.63
N THR A 619 -22.38 -4.11 -5.45
CA THR A 619 -21.92 -3.79 -6.82
C THR A 619 -22.07 -2.32 -7.18
N THR A 620 -23.17 -1.70 -6.78
CA THR A 620 -23.45 -0.29 -7.05
C THR A 620 -24.14 0.35 -5.85
N GLY A 621 -24.13 1.68 -5.83
CA GLY A 621 -24.76 2.45 -4.77
C GLY A 621 -25.67 3.57 -5.28
N THR A 622 -26.53 4.05 -4.39
CA THR A 622 -27.37 5.25 -4.58
C THR A 622 -27.03 6.30 -3.54
N ASN A 623 -27.24 7.57 -3.90
CA ASN A 623 -27.09 8.72 -3.00
C ASN A 623 -25.68 8.84 -2.37
N GLY A 624 -24.67 8.23 -2.99
CA GLY A 624 -23.29 8.21 -2.50
C GLY A 624 -22.92 7.04 -1.60
N GLY A 625 -23.79 6.03 -1.48
CA GLY A 625 -23.44 4.77 -0.83
C GLY A 625 -22.26 4.09 -1.51
N SER A 626 -21.39 3.51 -0.69
CA SER A 626 -20.20 2.78 -1.12
C SER A 626 -19.98 1.57 -0.22
N ARG A 627 -19.12 0.64 -0.65
CA ARG A 627 -18.72 -0.52 0.14
C ARG A 627 -17.94 -0.18 1.42
N PHE A 628 -17.36 1.01 1.52
CA PHE A 628 -16.55 1.40 2.67
C PHE A 628 -17.40 2.03 3.77
N ILE A 629 -17.24 1.52 4.99
CA ILE A 629 -17.90 2.01 6.20
C ILE A 629 -16.82 2.62 7.09
N ALA A 630 -16.91 3.92 7.33
CA ALA A 630 -15.91 4.69 8.08
C ALA A 630 -15.77 4.20 9.53
N ILE A 631 -14.64 4.55 10.17
CA ILE A 631 -14.41 4.29 11.60
C ILE A 631 -15.51 4.94 12.45
N GLY A 632 -16.03 4.19 13.43
CA GLY A 632 -17.08 4.67 14.33
C GLY A 632 -18.42 5.00 13.65
N GLN A 633 -18.66 4.54 12.41
CA GLN A 633 -19.90 4.76 11.67
C GLN A 633 -20.93 3.67 11.99
N GLY A 634 -22.20 4.07 12.18
CA GLY A 634 -23.35 3.17 12.22
C GLY A 634 -23.95 2.96 10.82
N PHE A 635 -24.47 1.77 10.55
CA PHE A 635 -25.11 1.40 9.29
C PHE A 635 -26.20 0.35 9.49
N TRP A 636 -27.15 0.30 8.57
CA TRP A 636 -28.27 -0.63 8.60
C TRP A 636 -28.00 -1.84 7.74
N VAL A 637 -28.46 -2.98 8.24
CA VAL A 637 -28.55 -4.26 7.53
C VAL A 637 -29.95 -4.83 7.72
N LYS A 638 -30.35 -5.76 6.84
CA LYS A 638 -31.62 -6.45 6.95
C LYS A 638 -31.42 -7.96 7.06
N ALA A 639 -31.83 -8.56 8.16
CA ALA A 639 -31.95 -9.99 8.31
C ALA A 639 -33.20 -10.49 7.56
N ASN A 640 -33.09 -11.62 6.89
CA ASN A 640 -34.16 -12.15 6.03
C ASN A 640 -34.67 -13.53 6.46
N GLY A 641 -34.23 -14.01 7.63
CA GLY A 641 -34.67 -15.27 8.19
C GLY A 641 -34.15 -15.53 9.60
N GLU A 642 -34.69 -16.57 10.22
CA GLU A 642 -34.35 -16.95 11.60
C GLU A 642 -32.86 -17.29 11.76
N ASN A 643 -32.31 -17.06 12.94
CA ASN A 643 -30.89 -17.32 13.27
C ASN A 643 -29.89 -16.59 12.36
N PRO A 644 -30.02 -15.27 12.16
CA PRO A 644 -29.09 -14.53 11.32
C PRO A 644 -27.71 -14.42 11.99
N VAL A 645 -26.65 -14.37 11.16
CA VAL A 645 -25.27 -14.22 11.62
C VAL A 645 -24.59 -13.13 10.81
N LEU A 646 -24.00 -12.17 11.53
CA LEU A 646 -23.08 -11.19 10.97
C LEU A 646 -21.85 -11.07 11.87
N SER A 647 -20.68 -11.42 11.35
CA SER A 647 -19.42 -11.23 12.06
C SER A 647 -18.29 -10.84 11.12
N THR A 648 -17.28 -10.17 11.67
CA THR A 648 -16.12 -9.64 10.94
C THR A 648 -14.80 -9.97 11.63
N ASN A 649 -13.70 -10.05 10.87
CA ASN A 649 -12.34 -10.14 11.40
C ASN A 649 -11.43 -9.08 10.76
N GLU A 650 -10.13 -9.11 11.05
CA GLU A 650 -9.18 -8.10 10.55
C GLU A 650 -9.15 -7.94 9.02
N ASN A 651 -9.44 -8.98 8.25
CA ASN A 651 -9.33 -8.95 6.79
C ASN A 651 -10.35 -8.02 6.12
N THR A 652 -11.32 -7.50 6.87
CA THR A 652 -12.25 -6.49 6.35
C THR A 652 -11.72 -5.06 6.49
N LYS A 653 -10.60 -4.82 7.19
CA LYS A 653 -10.03 -3.48 7.35
C LYS A 653 -9.47 -2.95 6.03
N ALA A 654 -9.78 -1.70 5.74
CA ALA A 654 -9.29 -0.94 4.59
C ALA A 654 -8.53 0.32 5.07
N ALA A 655 -7.54 0.13 5.93
CA ALA A 655 -6.78 1.21 6.56
C ALA A 655 -6.17 2.18 5.52
N GLY A 656 -6.18 3.48 5.82
CA GLY A 656 -5.71 4.52 4.89
C GLY A 656 -6.64 4.82 3.71
N THR A 657 -7.75 4.09 3.57
CA THR A 657 -8.79 4.41 2.57
C THR A 657 -9.66 5.55 3.09
N GLN A 658 -9.46 6.74 2.52
CA GLN A 658 -10.28 7.92 2.78
C GLN A 658 -11.63 7.76 2.09
N THR A 659 -12.72 7.64 2.85
CA THR A 659 -14.06 7.43 2.28
C THR A 659 -14.61 8.69 1.63
N THR A 660 -14.25 8.93 0.37
CA THR A 660 -15.02 9.77 -0.56
C THR A 660 -15.14 9.07 -1.90
N PHE A 661 -16.36 9.03 -2.45
CA PHE A 661 -16.75 8.64 -3.81
C PHE A 661 -15.63 8.04 -4.69
N PHE A 662 -15.18 6.84 -4.35
CA PHE A 662 -14.46 6.03 -5.31
C PHE A 662 -15.51 5.41 -6.23
N ARG A 663 -15.52 5.86 -7.49
CA ARG A 663 -16.25 5.17 -8.53
C ARG A 663 -15.49 3.86 -8.77
N GLU A 664 -16.11 2.74 -8.44
CA GLU A 664 -15.72 1.48 -9.05
C GLU A 664 -15.89 1.60 -10.58
N GLY A 665 -15.21 0.75 -11.35
CA GLY A 665 -15.23 0.82 -12.81
C GLY A 665 -16.64 0.93 -13.38
N ALA A 666 -16.78 1.51 -14.58
CA ALA A 666 -18.09 1.64 -15.22
C ALA A 666 -18.74 0.24 -15.34
N LEU A 667 -19.84 0.02 -14.61
CA LEU A 667 -20.67 -1.16 -14.75
C LEU A 667 -21.44 -1.09 -16.08
N GLU A 668 -21.56 -2.22 -16.75
CA GLU A 668 -22.33 -2.37 -17.99
C GLU A 668 -23.83 -2.50 -17.70
N ASN A 669 -24.68 -2.13 -18.67
CA ASN A 669 -26.14 -2.24 -18.62
C ASN A 669 -26.81 -1.67 -17.34
N LEU A 670 -26.33 -0.50 -16.90
CA LEU A 670 -26.81 0.17 -15.70
C LEU A 670 -27.43 1.52 -16.05
N LEU A 671 -28.69 1.74 -15.64
CA LEU A 671 -29.35 3.04 -15.71
C LEU A 671 -29.43 3.66 -14.32
N ARG A 672 -28.87 4.87 -14.17
CA ARG A 672 -29.03 5.68 -12.96
C ARG A 672 -30.02 6.80 -13.21
N ILE A 673 -30.91 7.01 -12.25
CA ILE A 673 -31.98 8.00 -12.31
C ILE A 673 -31.88 8.85 -11.06
N THR A 674 -31.62 10.13 -11.23
CA THR A 674 -31.55 11.10 -10.12
C THR A 674 -32.75 12.04 -10.21
N MET A 675 -33.62 12.05 -9.20
CA MET A 675 -34.69 13.04 -9.06
C MET A 675 -34.21 14.20 -8.18
N THR A 676 -34.37 15.44 -8.63
CA THR A 676 -33.94 16.64 -7.89
C THR A 676 -35.02 17.70 -7.77
N THR A 677 -34.96 18.46 -6.67
CA THR A 677 -35.61 19.78 -6.53
C THR A 677 -34.73 20.68 -5.66
N GLY A 678 -34.23 21.78 -6.24
CA GLY A 678 -33.23 22.62 -5.56
C GLY A 678 -31.95 21.84 -5.22
N ILE A 679 -31.62 21.76 -3.94
CA ILE A 679 -30.46 21.00 -3.41
C ILE A 679 -30.83 19.58 -2.97
N THR A 680 -32.11 19.26 -2.86
CA THR A 680 -32.57 17.93 -2.46
C THR A 680 -32.56 17.00 -3.67
N ARG A 681 -32.04 15.79 -3.49
CA ARG A 681 -31.98 14.75 -4.51
C ARG A 681 -32.41 13.40 -3.95
N ASP A 682 -32.79 12.48 -4.82
CA ASP A 682 -32.90 11.04 -4.53
C ASP A 682 -32.55 10.25 -5.79
N GLU A 683 -32.09 9.01 -5.62
CA GLU A 683 -31.62 8.16 -6.71
C GLU A 683 -32.28 6.79 -6.70
N ALA A 684 -32.57 6.29 -7.90
CA ALA A 684 -32.87 4.89 -8.14
C ALA A 684 -32.01 4.35 -9.28
N VAL A 685 -31.65 3.06 -9.20
CA VAL A 685 -30.84 2.37 -10.21
C VAL A 685 -31.58 1.15 -10.73
N VAL A 686 -31.51 0.96 -12.05
CA VAL A 686 -31.83 -0.31 -12.72
C VAL A 686 -30.53 -0.90 -13.23
N HIS A 687 -30.25 -2.16 -12.93
CA HIS A 687 -29.02 -2.83 -13.36
C HIS A 687 -29.32 -4.21 -13.95
N PHE A 688 -28.96 -4.46 -15.21
CA PHE A 688 -29.16 -5.78 -15.81
C PHE A 688 -27.91 -6.65 -15.65
N ARG A 689 -28.06 -7.82 -15.03
CA ARG A 689 -26.97 -8.76 -14.72
C ARG A 689 -27.47 -10.21 -14.79
N GLU A 690 -26.59 -11.14 -15.18
CA GLU A 690 -26.97 -12.54 -15.44
C GLU A 690 -27.47 -13.31 -14.20
N ASP A 691 -26.99 -12.94 -13.02
CA ASP A 691 -27.27 -13.60 -11.74
C ASP A 691 -28.46 -13.02 -10.96
N ALA A 692 -29.15 -11.99 -11.48
CA ALA A 692 -30.32 -11.39 -10.84
C ALA A 692 -31.66 -11.95 -11.34
N THR A 693 -32.68 -11.89 -10.48
CA THR A 693 -34.08 -12.19 -10.84
C THR A 693 -34.87 -10.94 -11.22
N THR A 694 -36.10 -11.08 -11.74
CA THR A 694 -37.00 -9.93 -12.02
C THR A 694 -37.85 -9.53 -10.79
N ASP A 695 -38.07 -10.50 -9.89
CA ASP A 695 -38.59 -10.28 -8.54
C ASP A 695 -37.44 -9.88 -7.60
N PHE A 696 -37.75 -9.43 -6.37
CA PHE A 696 -36.73 -9.05 -5.39
C PHE A 696 -35.64 -10.12 -5.19
N ASP A 697 -34.41 -9.74 -5.50
CA ASP A 697 -33.21 -10.55 -5.35
C ASP A 697 -32.40 -10.12 -4.13
N ILE A 698 -32.32 -11.01 -3.15
CA ILE A 698 -31.64 -10.82 -1.86
C ILE A 698 -30.14 -10.47 -1.97
N SER A 699 -29.52 -10.84 -3.09
CA SER A 699 -28.10 -10.70 -3.37
C SER A 699 -27.76 -9.51 -4.28
N ALA A 700 -28.78 -8.92 -4.92
CA ALA A 700 -28.59 -7.90 -5.95
C ALA A 700 -29.47 -6.66 -5.79
N ASP A 701 -30.54 -6.72 -4.99
CA ASP A 701 -31.50 -5.64 -4.83
C ASP A 701 -31.35 -4.89 -3.52
N ALA A 702 -31.87 -3.67 -3.53
CA ALA A 702 -31.96 -2.83 -2.35
C ALA A 702 -33.37 -2.30 -2.17
N TRP A 703 -33.95 -2.56 -1.00
CA TRP A 703 -35.23 -1.99 -0.58
C TRP A 703 -35.17 -0.47 -0.61
N LYS A 704 -36.26 0.18 -1.03
CA LYS A 704 -36.38 1.63 -0.88
C LYS A 704 -36.69 1.98 0.57
N LEU A 705 -35.72 2.58 1.27
CA LEU A 705 -35.99 3.30 2.51
C LEU A 705 -36.51 4.70 2.19
N ASN A 706 -37.61 5.08 2.86
CA ASN A 706 -38.24 6.37 2.63
C ASN A 706 -37.37 7.50 3.18
N ASN A 707 -36.98 8.41 2.30
CA ASN A 707 -36.49 9.74 2.65
C ASN A 707 -37.66 10.62 3.11
N GLN A 708 -37.34 11.72 3.79
CA GLN A 708 -38.36 12.58 4.40
C GLN A 708 -39.13 13.50 3.42
N LEU A 709 -38.57 13.89 2.27
CA LEU A 709 -39.19 14.88 1.36
C LEU A 709 -39.87 14.31 0.13
N PHE A 710 -39.22 13.38 -0.55
CA PHE A 710 -39.77 12.65 -1.68
C PHE A 710 -38.95 11.38 -1.89
N ASN A 711 -39.58 10.42 -2.54
CA ASN A 711 -39.05 9.09 -2.71
C ASN A 711 -39.13 8.68 -4.18
N LEU A 712 -37.97 8.52 -4.81
CA LEU A 712 -37.82 7.89 -6.11
C LEU A 712 -37.45 6.42 -5.89
N SER A 713 -38.18 5.52 -6.53
CA SER A 713 -37.86 4.10 -6.60
C SER A 713 -38.24 3.53 -7.95
N THR A 714 -37.69 2.37 -8.28
CA THR A 714 -38.19 1.54 -9.38
C THR A 714 -39.01 0.39 -8.80
N LEU A 715 -39.82 -0.27 -9.63
CA LEU A 715 -40.62 -1.42 -9.20
C LEU A 715 -40.06 -2.75 -9.74
N SER A 716 -40.01 -3.77 -8.88
CA SER A 716 -39.81 -5.18 -9.29
C SER A 716 -41.02 -5.70 -10.09
N SER A 717 -40.95 -6.92 -10.65
CA SER A 717 -42.13 -7.53 -11.29
C SER A 717 -43.32 -7.75 -10.35
N ASN A 718 -43.08 -7.82 -9.02
CA ASN A 718 -44.13 -7.94 -7.99
C ASN A 718 -44.59 -6.59 -7.40
N ASN A 719 -44.16 -5.46 -7.99
CA ASN A 719 -44.45 -4.08 -7.54
C ASN A 719 -43.81 -3.71 -6.19
N GLU A 720 -42.72 -4.35 -5.80
CA GLU A 720 -41.91 -3.94 -4.64
C GLU A 720 -41.11 -2.67 -4.99
N LYS A 721 -41.00 -1.72 -4.05
CA LYS A 721 -40.27 -0.47 -4.28
C LYS A 721 -38.80 -0.64 -3.93
N LEU A 722 -37.93 -0.46 -4.93
CA LEU A 722 -36.50 -0.71 -4.83
C LEU A 722 -35.68 0.55 -5.16
N ALA A 723 -34.65 0.79 -4.35
CA ALA A 723 -33.65 1.83 -4.61
C ALA A 723 -32.62 1.35 -5.64
N ILE A 724 -32.26 0.06 -5.60
CA ILE A 724 -31.48 -0.63 -6.64
C ILE A 724 -32.29 -1.85 -7.04
N ASN A 725 -32.61 -1.93 -8.32
CA ASN A 725 -33.44 -2.98 -8.91
C ASN A 725 -32.64 -3.65 -10.01
N SER A 726 -32.09 -4.79 -9.66
CA SER A 726 -31.34 -5.65 -10.55
C SER A 726 -32.30 -6.56 -11.29
N TRP A 727 -32.12 -6.69 -12.60
CA TRP A 727 -32.91 -7.57 -13.45
C TRP A 727 -31.98 -8.57 -14.12
N SER A 728 -32.51 -9.75 -14.47
CA SER A 728 -31.79 -10.70 -15.32
C SER A 728 -31.33 -10.01 -16.61
N GLU A 729 -30.22 -10.46 -17.19
CA GLU A 729 -29.63 -9.91 -18.43
C GLU A 729 -30.68 -9.44 -19.47
N LEU A 730 -30.52 -8.21 -19.97
CA LEU A 730 -31.46 -7.59 -20.89
C LEU A 730 -31.36 -8.22 -22.29
N LEU A 731 -32.02 -9.34 -22.55
CA LEU A 731 -32.01 -9.98 -23.87
C LEU A 731 -33.15 -9.52 -24.79
N CYS A 732 -34.24 -9.04 -24.22
CA CYS A 732 -35.42 -8.58 -24.95
C CYS A 732 -35.89 -7.22 -24.42
N SER A 733 -36.80 -6.60 -25.15
CA SER A 733 -37.48 -5.41 -24.68
C SER A 733 -38.25 -5.67 -23.38
N THR A 734 -38.05 -4.83 -22.36
CA THR A 734 -38.76 -4.89 -21.08
C THR A 734 -39.23 -3.51 -20.62
N SER A 735 -40.07 -3.47 -19.59
CA SER A 735 -40.59 -2.22 -19.04
C SER A 735 -40.56 -2.23 -17.51
N ILE A 736 -40.03 -1.17 -16.93
CA ILE A 736 -39.89 -0.99 -15.48
C ILE A 736 -40.59 0.30 -15.08
N LYS A 737 -41.47 0.22 -14.08
CA LYS A 737 -42.19 1.39 -13.57
C LYS A 737 -41.31 2.17 -12.59
N LEU A 738 -41.45 3.49 -12.59
CA LEU A 738 -40.93 4.35 -11.53
C LEU A 738 -42.05 4.72 -10.56
N SER A 739 -41.71 4.80 -9.28
CA SER A 739 -42.58 5.26 -8.22
C SER A 739 -42.02 6.56 -7.65
N VAL A 740 -42.80 7.63 -7.74
CA VAL A 740 -42.55 8.91 -7.06
C VAL A 740 -43.55 9.05 -5.93
N THR A 741 -43.13 9.03 -4.67
CA THR A 741 -44.05 9.18 -3.54
C THR A 741 -43.63 10.29 -2.59
N GLU A 742 -44.62 10.80 -1.83
CA GLU A 742 -44.46 11.84 -0.81
C GLU A 742 -43.95 13.18 -1.35
N ALA A 743 -43.91 13.35 -2.66
CA ALA A 743 -43.50 14.60 -3.28
C ALA A 743 -44.58 15.68 -3.07
N ALA A 744 -44.18 16.79 -2.44
CA ALA A 744 -45.02 17.98 -2.34
C ALA A 744 -45.33 18.57 -3.73
N MET A 745 -46.38 19.37 -3.83
CA MET A 745 -46.67 20.11 -5.07
C MET A 745 -45.50 21.03 -5.44
N GLY A 746 -44.99 20.89 -6.66
CA GLY A 746 -43.79 21.60 -7.08
C GLY A 746 -43.22 21.09 -8.39
N THR A 747 -42.05 21.63 -8.76
CA THR A 747 -41.30 21.23 -9.95
C THR A 747 -40.11 20.37 -9.55
N TYR A 748 -39.90 19.30 -10.30
CA TYR A 748 -38.85 18.30 -10.09
C TYR A 748 -38.17 17.98 -11.43
N THR A 749 -36.94 17.47 -11.38
CA THR A 749 -36.19 17.04 -12.57
C THR A 749 -35.70 15.62 -12.39
N LEU A 750 -35.95 14.75 -13.37
CA LEU A 750 -35.30 13.45 -13.51
C LEU A 750 -34.08 13.61 -14.40
N LYS A 751 -32.90 13.25 -13.90
CA LYS A 751 -31.66 13.14 -14.67
C LYS A 751 -31.32 11.68 -14.88
N PHE A 752 -30.95 11.31 -16.11
CA PHE A 752 -30.56 9.94 -16.46
C PHE A 752 -29.08 9.89 -16.82
N THR A 753 -28.34 8.97 -16.22
CA THR A 753 -26.90 8.76 -16.49
C THR A 753 -26.58 7.28 -16.60
N ASN A 754 -25.35 6.98 -17.04
CA ASN A 754 -24.84 5.62 -17.30
C ASN A 754 -25.51 4.91 -18.49
N ILE A 755 -26.20 5.63 -19.37
CA ILE A 755 -26.84 5.06 -20.56
C ILE A 755 -25.81 4.54 -21.55
N ASP A 756 -24.63 5.17 -21.62
CA ASP A 756 -23.50 4.71 -22.43
C ASP A 756 -22.95 3.34 -21.97
N SER A 757 -23.44 2.78 -20.87
CA SER A 757 -23.10 1.42 -20.40
C SER A 757 -23.89 0.31 -21.12
N PHE A 758 -24.97 0.65 -21.83
CA PHE A 758 -25.75 -0.30 -22.62
C PHE A 758 -25.14 -0.44 -24.02
N THR A 759 -25.35 -1.59 -24.65
CA THR A 759 -24.97 -1.82 -26.04
C THR A 759 -25.77 -0.93 -27.01
N ASP A 760 -25.16 -0.56 -28.14
CA ASP A 760 -25.75 0.34 -29.15
C ASP A 760 -27.12 -0.13 -29.73
N ASP A 761 -27.47 -1.40 -29.53
CA ASP A 761 -28.74 -2.02 -29.94
C ASP A 761 -29.89 -1.81 -28.93
N THR A 762 -29.64 -1.13 -27.80
CA THR A 762 -30.62 -0.87 -26.74
C THR A 762 -31.05 0.60 -26.74
N GLN A 763 -32.34 0.86 -26.98
CA GLN A 763 -32.94 2.18 -26.90
C GLN A 763 -33.79 2.33 -25.63
N LEU A 764 -33.56 3.40 -24.86
CA LEU A 764 -34.33 3.70 -23.65
C LEU A 764 -35.39 4.78 -23.93
N VAL A 765 -36.61 4.58 -23.45
CA VAL A 765 -37.72 5.54 -23.58
C VAL A 765 -38.43 5.72 -22.25
N LEU A 766 -38.61 6.97 -21.81
CA LEU A 766 -39.46 7.34 -20.69
C LEU A 766 -40.86 7.69 -21.20
N ASN A 767 -41.88 7.01 -20.69
CA ASN A 767 -43.29 7.38 -20.87
C ASN A 767 -43.82 8.04 -19.61
N ASP A 768 -44.28 9.29 -19.73
CA ASP A 768 -45.01 10.05 -18.70
C ASP A 768 -46.50 10.03 -19.03
N ALA A 769 -47.25 9.16 -18.34
CA ALA A 769 -48.69 8.99 -18.55
C ALA A 769 -49.52 10.20 -18.10
N PHE A 770 -49.01 11.02 -17.17
CA PHE A 770 -49.70 12.23 -16.70
C PHE A 770 -49.57 13.37 -17.71
N ALA A 771 -48.36 13.57 -18.26
CA ALA A 771 -48.11 14.57 -19.30
C ALA A 771 -48.45 14.08 -20.71
N THR A 772 -48.73 12.79 -20.89
CA THR A 772 -48.91 12.09 -22.17
C THR A 772 -47.72 12.24 -23.13
N ASN A 773 -46.51 12.29 -22.56
CA ASN A 773 -45.25 12.46 -23.29
C ASN A 773 -44.46 11.15 -23.34
N SER A 774 -43.75 10.93 -24.45
CA SER A 774 -42.80 9.83 -24.64
C SER A 774 -41.47 10.40 -25.12
N ILE A 775 -40.39 10.10 -24.41
CA ILE A 775 -39.09 10.76 -24.61
C ILE A 775 -38.00 9.69 -24.65
N THR A 776 -37.20 9.70 -25.72
CA THR A 776 -35.99 8.87 -25.79
C THR A 776 -34.97 9.38 -24.78
N ILE A 777 -34.47 8.48 -23.95
CA ILE A 777 -33.48 8.77 -22.92
C ILE A 777 -32.08 8.65 -23.53
N VAL A 778 -31.26 9.69 -23.35
CA VAL A 778 -29.85 9.74 -23.76
C VAL A 778 -29.00 10.18 -22.59
N GLU A 779 -27.69 9.92 -22.64
CA GLU A 779 -26.79 10.20 -21.53
C GLU A 779 -26.88 11.67 -21.07
N ASN A 780 -27.01 11.87 -19.75
CA ASN A 780 -27.24 13.16 -19.10
C ASN A 780 -28.54 13.89 -19.48
N LEU A 781 -29.54 13.21 -20.04
CA LEU A 781 -30.85 13.81 -20.27
C LEU A 781 -31.47 14.28 -18.93
N GLU A 782 -31.98 15.51 -18.92
CA GLU A 782 -32.78 16.06 -17.82
C GLU A 782 -34.23 16.27 -18.28
N TYR A 783 -35.18 15.62 -17.59
CA TYR A 783 -36.61 15.74 -17.81
C TYR A 783 -37.31 16.41 -16.63
N THR A 784 -37.80 17.63 -16.84
CA THR A 784 -38.52 18.39 -15.82
C THR A 784 -40.02 18.05 -15.82
N PHE A 785 -40.59 17.87 -14.63
CA PHE A 785 -42.00 17.57 -14.43
C PHE A 785 -42.57 18.28 -13.20
N THR A 786 -43.90 18.36 -13.10
CA THR A 786 -44.59 18.96 -11.94
C THR A 786 -45.43 17.94 -11.19
N VAL A 787 -45.42 18.03 -9.86
CA VAL A 787 -46.39 17.37 -8.96
C VAL A 787 -47.46 18.40 -8.63
N THR A 788 -48.72 18.01 -8.75
CA THR A 788 -49.90 18.88 -8.59
C THR A 788 -50.84 18.31 -7.53
N SER A 789 -52.00 18.94 -7.33
CA SER A 789 -53.04 18.38 -6.46
C SER A 789 -53.72 17.14 -7.03
N ASP A 790 -53.51 16.80 -8.32
CA ASP A 790 -54.00 15.55 -8.90
C ASP A 790 -53.14 14.37 -8.39
N PRO A 791 -53.74 13.36 -7.74
CA PRO A 791 -53.00 12.19 -7.26
C PRO A 791 -52.19 11.46 -8.34
N ASN A 792 -52.64 11.50 -9.61
CA ASN A 792 -51.94 10.84 -10.73
C ASN A 792 -50.70 11.60 -11.20
N SER A 793 -50.44 12.80 -10.66
CA SER A 793 -49.20 13.54 -10.92
C SER A 793 -48.00 13.00 -10.14
N GLN A 794 -48.19 11.98 -9.30
CA GLN A 794 -47.13 11.18 -8.70
C GLN A 794 -47.63 9.72 -8.55
N GLY A 795 -46.88 8.88 -7.85
CA GLY A 795 -47.18 7.46 -7.64
C GLY A 795 -46.52 6.55 -8.67
N THR A 796 -47.05 5.34 -8.78
CA THR A 796 -46.48 4.21 -9.53
C THR A 796 -46.89 4.15 -11.00
N ASP A 797 -47.97 4.84 -11.38
CA ASP A 797 -48.56 4.72 -12.72
C ASP A 797 -48.20 5.88 -13.65
N ARG A 798 -47.43 6.86 -13.16
CA ARG A 798 -47.04 8.02 -13.94
C ARG A 798 -45.93 7.70 -14.93
N PHE A 799 -44.87 7.04 -14.48
CA PHE A 799 -43.63 6.91 -15.24
C PHE A 799 -43.33 5.44 -15.54
N VAL A 800 -43.12 5.13 -16.82
CA VAL A 800 -42.67 3.81 -17.27
C VAL A 800 -41.42 3.96 -18.11
N LEU A 801 -40.37 3.25 -17.74
CA LEU A 801 -39.15 3.10 -18.54
C LEU A 801 -39.33 1.91 -19.45
N HIS A 802 -39.13 2.12 -20.75
CA HIS A 802 -39.08 1.06 -21.74
C HIS A 802 -37.63 0.88 -22.18
N PHE A 803 -37.09 -0.30 -21.91
CA PHE A 803 -35.82 -0.75 -22.45
C PHE A 803 -36.15 -1.51 -23.73
N GLN A 804 -35.90 -0.90 -24.88
CA GLN A 804 -36.23 -1.46 -26.19
C GLN A 804 -34.97 -2.09 -26.76
N ARG A 805 -34.98 -3.42 -26.84
CA ARG A 805 -33.89 -4.22 -27.40
C ARG A 805 -34.47 -5.27 -28.34
N GLU A 806 -33.83 -5.44 -29.50
CA GLU A 806 -34.10 -6.57 -30.39
C GLU A 806 -33.40 -7.82 -29.85
N ALA A 807 -34.12 -8.94 -29.82
CA ALA A 807 -33.58 -10.21 -29.33
C ALA A 807 -32.32 -10.61 -30.13
N PRO A 808 -31.15 -10.82 -29.48
CA PRO A 808 -29.97 -11.26 -30.19
C PRO A 808 -30.18 -12.67 -30.75
N PRO A 809 -29.65 -13.00 -31.95
CA PRO A 809 -29.77 -14.34 -32.51
C PRO A 809 -28.96 -15.35 -31.69
N ILE A 810 -29.49 -16.56 -31.53
CA ILE A 810 -28.76 -17.66 -30.90
C ILE A 810 -27.63 -18.12 -31.82
N VAL A 811 -26.42 -18.17 -31.28
CA VAL A 811 -25.25 -18.75 -31.97
C VAL A 811 -25.30 -20.27 -31.82
N ILE A 812 -25.49 -20.97 -32.95
CA ILE A 812 -25.37 -22.44 -33.02
C ILE A 812 -23.92 -22.81 -33.28
N GLN A 813 -23.31 -23.57 -32.39
CA GLN A 813 -21.96 -24.09 -32.55
C GLN A 813 -21.99 -25.49 -33.17
N THR A 814 -21.03 -25.79 -34.05
CA THR A 814 -20.86 -27.12 -34.62
C THR A 814 -19.58 -27.75 -34.08
N VAL A 815 -19.70 -28.82 -33.29
CA VAL A 815 -18.56 -29.55 -32.72
C VAL A 815 -18.77 -31.04 -32.94
N ALA A 816 -17.81 -31.71 -33.60
CA ALA A 816 -17.85 -33.15 -33.86
C ALA A 816 -19.18 -33.64 -34.48
N GLU A 817 -19.68 -32.91 -35.49
CA GLU A 817 -20.96 -33.17 -36.18
C GLU A 817 -22.22 -32.94 -35.34
N GLU A 818 -22.11 -32.47 -34.10
CA GLU A 818 -23.23 -32.03 -33.26
C GLU A 818 -23.49 -30.53 -33.41
N LEU A 819 -24.76 -30.12 -33.37
CA LEU A 819 -25.16 -28.73 -33.20
C LEU A 819 -25.49 -28.47 -31.74
N SER A 820 -24.89 -27.45 -31.14
CA SER A 820 -25.14 -27.09 -29.74
C SER A 820 -25.39 -25.59 -29.56
N VAL A 821 -26.09 -25.26 -28.47
CA VAL A 821 -26.37 -23.88 -28.03
C VAL A 821 -25.96 -23.70 -26.57
N GLY A 822 -25.71 -22.45 -26.15
CA GLY A 822 -25.33 -22.10 -24.78
C GLY A 822 -26.48 -22.11 -23.75
N PHE A 823 -27.66 -22.63 -24.11
CA PHE A 823 -28.83 -22.67 -23.24
C PHE A 823 -29.10 -24.10 -22.76
N THR A 824 -29.67 -24.24 -21.56
CA THR A 824 -29.91 -25.54 -20.93
C THR A 824 -31.39 -25.95 -20.88
N GLU A 825 -32.31 -25.01 -21.02
CA GLU A 825 -33.76 -25.21 -20.80
C GLU A 825 -34.62 -24.49 -21.85
N ASN A 826 -35.90 -24.90 -21.95
CA ASN A 826 -36.91 -24.30 -22.84
C ASN A 826 -36.51 -24.24 -24.32
N ILE A 827 -35.78 -25.25 -24.77
CA ILE A 827 -35.22 -25.35 -26.12
C ILE A 827 -36.19 -26.12 -27.02
N GLN A 828 -36.32 -25.70 -28.27
CA GLN A 828 -36.96 -26.48 -29.31
C GLN A 828 -36.18 -26.33 -30.62
N TRP A 829 -35.71 -27.44 -31.17
CA TRP A 829 -35.04 -27.48 -32.47
C TRP A 829 -36.00 -27.72 -33.63
N TYR A 830 -35.63 -27.22 -34.81
CA TYR A 830 -36.38 -27.28 -36.06
C TYR A 830 -35.45 -27.70 -37.20
N PHE A 831 -35.99 -28.46 -38.15
CA PHE A 831 -35.32 -28.81 -39.40
C PHE A 831 -36.15 -28.28 -40.57
N ASN A 832 -35.54 -27.44 -41.42
CA ASN A 832 -36.19 -26.77 -42.55
C ASN A 832 -37.54 -26.13 -42.17
N GLY A 833 -37.58 -25.46 -41.00
CA GLY A 833 -38.77 -24.77 -40.47
C GLY A 833 -39.83 -25.67 -39.84
N ARG A 834 -39.60 -26.98 -39.67
CA ARG A 834 -40.52 -27.89 -38.98
C ARG A 834 -39.93 -28.33 -37.64
N PRO A 835 -40.71 -28.34 -36.53
CA PRO A 835 -40.20 -28.74 -35.23
C PRO A 835 -39.76 -30.20 -35.26
N ILE A 836 -38.58 -30.49 -34.71
CA ILE A 836 -38.08 -31.84 -34.50
C ILE A 836 -38.70 -32.34 -33.18
N PRO A 837 -39.62 -33.33 -33.20
CA PRO A 837 -40.33 -33.74 -32.00
C PRO A 837 -39.37 -34.26 -30.92
N GLY A 838 -39.47 -33.71 -29.70
CA GLY A 838 -38.65 -34.13 -28.56
C GLY A 838 -37.21 -33.59 -28.54
N ALA A 839 -36.81 -32.79 -29.53
CA ALA A 839 -35.50 -32.14 -29.55
C ALA A 839 -35.51 -30.89 -28.65
N THR A 840 -35.46 -31.11 -27.34
CA THR A 840 -35.47 -30.07 -26.30
C THR A 840 -34.17 -30.00 -25.50
N LEU A 841 -33.14 -30.69 -25.97
CA LEU A 841 -31.82 -30.71 -25.33
C LEU A 841 -30.94 -29.58 -25.88
N PRO A 842 -29.87 -29.18 -25.13
CA PRO A 842 -28.89 -28.16 -25.55
C PRO A 842 -28.16 -28.48 -26.85
N SER A 843 -28.23 -29.74 -27.29
CA SER A 843 -27.57 -30.21 -28.49
C SER A 843 -28.41 -31.22 -29.25
N ILE A 844 -28.17 -31.29 -30.56
CA ILE A 844 -28.77 -32.26 -31.47
C ILE A 844 -27.73 -32.81 -32.43
N GLN A 845 -27.88 -34.07 -32.80
CA GLN A 845 -27.13 -34.71 -33.89
C GLN A 845 -27.95 -34.60 -35.18
N PRO A 846 -27.49 -33.85 -36.19
CA PRO A 846 -28.18 -33.73 -37.47
C PRO A 846 -28.07 -35.01 -38.33
N ASP A 847 -29.20 -35.60 -38.69
CA ASP A 847 -29.24 -36.80 -39.55
C ASP A 847 -29.32 -36.49 -41.05
N SER A 848 -29.47 -35.22 -41.44
CA SER A 848 -29.66 -34.82 -42.84
C SER A 848 -29.12 -33.44 -43.14
N SER A 849 -28.70 -33.22 -44.37
CA SER A 849 -28.31 -31.88 -44.84
C SER A 849 -29.54 -30.96 -44.92
N GLY A 850 -29.44 -29.75 -44.37
CA GLY A 850 -30.50 -28.75 -44.39
C GLY A 850 -30.28 -27.65 -43.36
N THR A 851 -31.26 -26.75 -43.23
CA THR A 851 -31.21 -25.66 -42.24
C THR A 851 -31.78 -26.16 -40.92
N TYR A 852 -30.96 -26.10 -39.87
CA TYR A 852 -31.40 -26.32 -38.51
C TYR A 852 -31.59 -24.97 -37.84
N SER A 853 -32.74 -24.79 -37.18
CA SER A 853 -32.99 -23.61 -36.36
C SER A 853 -33.40 -24.02 -34.96
N VAL A 854 -33.19 -23.12 -34.01
CA VAL A 854 -33.46 -23.35 -32.59
C VAL A 854 -34.24 -22.15 -32.06
N VAL A 855 -35.25 -22.43 -31.26
CA VAL A 855 -36.01 -21.42 -30.52
C VAL A 855 -35.83 -21.71 -29.04
N VAL A 856 -35.46 -20.70 -28.26
CA VAL A 856 -35.34 -20.77 -26.80
C VAL A 856 -36.25 -19.72 -26.18
N ASN A 857 -37.04 -20.12 -25.19
CA ASN A 857 -37.81 -19.18 -24.38
C ASN A 857 -37.09 -18.95 -23.04
N TYR A 858 -36.44 -17.79 -22.90
CA TYR A 858 -35.64 -17.42 -21.74
C TYR A 858 -36.29 -16.25 -21.00
N ASN A 859 -36.78 -16.45 -19.78
CA ASN A 859 -37.46 -15.43 -18.97
C ASN A 859 -38.56 -14.64 -19.74
N GLY A 860 -39.30 -15.32 -20.63
CA GLY A 860 -40.35 -14.72 -21.46
C GLY A 860 -39.86 -14.07 -22.77
N CYS A 861 -38.54 -14.04 -23.01
CA CYS A 861 -37.91 -13.63 -24.25
C CYS A 861 -37.79 -14.82 -25.21
N VAL A 862 -38.24 -14.65 -26.45
CA VAL A 862 -38.08 -15.67 -27.50
C VAL A 862 -36.82 -15.36 -28.30
N LEU A 863 -35.83 -16.23 -28.19
CA LEU A 863 -34.56 -16.17 -28.90
C LEU A 863 -34.56 -17.19 -30.03
N GLU A 864 -34.05 -16.83 -31.20
CA GLU A 864 -33.98 -17.71 -32.36
C GLU A 864 -32.59 -17.74 -32.97
N GLY A 865 -32.15 -18.91 -33.44
CA GLY A 865 -30.90 -19.07 -34.20
C GLY A 865 -31.08 -20.03 -35.36
N SER A 866 -30.29 -19.88 -36.42
CA SER A 866 -30.31 -20.82 -37.54
C SER A 866 -28.92 -21.04 -38.12
N ALA A 867 -28.66 -22.28 -38.56
CA ALA A 867 -27.41 -22.71 -39.17
C ALA A 867 -27.70 -23.74 -40.27
N GLU A 868 -26.94 -23.69 -41.37
CA GLU A 868 -26.96 -24.74 -42.38
C GLU A 868 -26.00 -25.87 -41.98
N PHE A 869 -26.48 -27.11 -42.00
CA PHE A 869 -25.67 -28.30 -41.75
C PHE A 869 -25.63 -29.19 -42.99
N LEU A 870 -24.46 -29.76 -43.29
CA LEU A 870 -24.25 -30.67 -44.42
C LEU A 870 -23.72 -32.01 -43.91
N VAL A 871 -24.51 -33.07 -44.06
CA VAL A 871 -24.07 -34.46 -43.84
C VAL A 871 -23.18 -34.87 -45.01
N THR A 872 -21.91 -35.16 -44.75
CA THR A 872 -20.90 -35.47 -45.80
C THR A 872 -20.76 -36.98 -46.09
N ALA A 873 -21.86 -37.71 -46.16
CA ALA A 873 -21.87 -39.15 -46.47
C ALA A 873 -22.15 -39.45 -47.97
N ILE A 874 -21.05 -39.73 -48.69
CA ILE A 874 -20.80 -40.52 -49.93
C ILE A 874 -21.97 -40.94 -50.87
N ASP A 875 -21.87 -40.39 -52.10
CA ASP A 875 -22.18 -40.86 -53.48
C ASP A 875 -23.40 -41.75 -53.80
N GLU A 876 -24.38 -41.16 -54.49
CA GLU A 876 -25.22 -41.84 -55.50
C GLU A 876 -24.83 -41.35 -56.90
N VAL A 877 -24.33 -42.26 -57.73
CA VAL A 877 -23.80 -41.99 -59.09
C VAL A 877 -24.95 -41.67 -60.04
N ILE A 878 -25.05 -40.41 -60.48
CA ILE A 878 -25.96 -40.00 -61.56
C ILE A 878 -25.29 -40.34 -62.90
N GLU A 879 -25.87 -41.29 -63.66
CA GLU A 879 -25.40 -41.80 -64.97
C GLU A 879 -25.28 -40.75 -66.11
N ASP A 880 -25.48 -39.46 -65.84
CA ASP A 880 -25.47 -38.39 -66.86
C ASP A 880 -24.73 -37.10 -66.42
N SER A 881 -23.72 -37.27 -65.54
CA SER A 881 -22.88 -36.17 -65.05
C SER A 881 -21.93 -35.65 -66.16
N PRO A 882 -21.88 -34.32 -66.40
CA PRO A 882 -20.91 -33.73 -67.32
C PRO A 882 -19.47 -34.01 -66.87
N ILE A 883 -18.61 -34.31 -67.84
CA ILE A 883 -17.21 -34.62 -67.62
C ILE A 883 -16.38 -33.36 -67.92
N VAL A 884 -15.40 -33.07 -67.07
CA VAL A 884 -14.55 -31.88 -67.18
C VAL A 884 -13.09 -32.32 -67.29
N TYR A 885 -12.41 -31.92 -68.37
CA TYR A 885 -11.05 -32.36 -68.68
C TYR A 885 -10.30 -31.38 -69.61
N PRO A 886 -8.96 -31.40 -69.68
CA PRO A 886 -8.08 -32.10 -68.75
C PRO A 886 -8.11 -31.45 -67.37
N ASN A 887 -7.90 -32.26 -66.33
CA ASN A 887 -7.64 -31.80 -64.98
C ASN A 887 -6.41 -32.56 -64.45
N PRO A 888 -5.24 -31.91 -64.29
CA PRO A 888 -5.03 -30.46 -64.36
C PRO A 888 -5.15 -29.86 -65.78
N ALA A 889 -5.67 -28.63 -65.86
CA ALA A 889 -5.77 -27.85 -67.09
C ALA A 889 -4.58 -26.90 -67.21
N THR A 890 -4.03 -26.74 -68.41
CA THR A 890 -2.98 -25.73 -68.69
C THR A 890 -3.58 -24.58 -69.50
N GLU A 891 -3.92 -24.78 -70.76
CA GLU A 891 -4.39 -23.67 -71.62
C GLU A 891 -5.91 -23.58 -71.69
N LYS A 892 -6.61 -24.72 -71.62
CA LYS A 892 -8.06 -24.82 -71.80
C LYS A 892 -8.62 -25.93 -70.93
N VAL A 893 -9.88 -25.78 -70.55
CA VAL A 893 -10.66 -26.85 -69.94
C VAL A 893 -11.96 -27.05 -70.73
N TYR A 894 -12.23 -28.30 -71.06
CA TYR A 894 -13.38 -28.78 -71.79
C TYR A 894 -14.42 -29.32 -70.81
N ILE A 895 -15.68 -29.02 -71.09
CA ILE A 895 -16.84 -29.52 -70.36
C ILE A 895 -17.70 -30.24 -71.39
N GLN A 896 -17.91 -31.54 -71.21
CA GLN A 896 -18.64 -32.37 -72.16
C GLN A 896 -19.83 -33.06 -71.47
N SER A 897 -21.00 -32.98 -72.09
CA SER A 897 -22.17 -33.78 -71.73
C SER A 897 -22.48 -34.81 -72.81
N GLN A 898 -22.68 -36.07 -72.41
CA GLN A 898 -22.95 -37.19 -73.32
C GLN A 898 -24.41 -37.29 -73.76
N LYS A 899 -25.34 -36.62 -73.05
CA LYS A 899 -26.77 -36.55 -73.36
C LYS A 899 -27.37 -35.26 -72.82
N GLY A 900 -28.10 -34.49 -73.63
CA GLY A 900 -28.81 -33.28 -73.18
C GLY A 900 -27.92 -32.03 -73.04
N GLY A 901 -28.54 -30.86 -73.14
CA GLY A 901 -27.83 -29.58 -73.20
C GLY A 901 -27.42 -29.03 -71.83
N MET A 902 -26.26 -28.38 -71.77
CA MET A 902 -25.79 -27.57 -70.64
C MET A 902 -26.27 -26.13 -70.85
N GLU A 903 -27.22 -25.67 -70.03
CA GLU A 903 -27.87 -24.37 -70.18
C GLU A 903 -26.93 -23.22 -69.80
N THR A 904 -26.20 -23.39 -68.70
CA THR A 904 -25.25 -22.38 -68.22
C THR A 904 -24.12 -23.04 -67.46
N ILE A 905 -22.90 -22.60 -67.74
CA ILE A 905 -21.68 -23.08 -67.10
C ILE A 905 -20.92 -21.88 -66.52
N TYR A 906 -20.56 -21.93 -65.25
CA TYR A 906 -19.77 -20.91 -64.55
C TYR A 906 -18.39 -21.45 -64.21
N LEU A 907 -17.37 -20.60 -64.33
CA LEU A 907 -16.03 -20.85 -63.80
C LEU A 907 -15.80 -19.92 -62.61
N ILE A 908 -15.43 -20.48 -61.46
CA ILE A 908 -15.37 -19.80 -60.16
C ILE A 908 -13.96 -19.99 -59.58
N ASN A 909 -13.33 -18.93 -59.05
CA ASN A 909 -12.01 -19.03 -58.42
C ASN A 909 -12.10 -19.60 -56.99
N ALA A 910 -10.95 -19.83 -56.35
CA ALA A 910 -10.86 -20.33 -54.98
C ALA A 910 -11.52 -19.42 -53.91
N LEU A 911 -11.77 -18.14 -54.22
CA LEU A 911 -12.45 -17.20 -53.32
C LEU A 911 -13.98 -17.21 -53.52
N GLY A 912 -14.52 -18.10 -54.35
CA GLY A 912 -15.96 -18.19 -54.63
C GLY A 912 -16.47 -17.16 -55.64
N GLN A 913 -15.60 -16.38 -56.27
CA GLN A 913 -15.99 -15.36 -57.25
C GLN A 913 -16.15 -15.97 -58.65
N GLN A 914 -17.23 -15.61 -59.34
CA GLN A 914 -17.43 -15.97 -60.75
C GLN A 914 -16.40 -15.24 -61.62
N VAL A 915 -15.56 -16.01 -62.31
CA VAL A 915 -14.50 -15.52 -63.19
C VAL A 915 -14.91 -15.56 -64.66
N ASP A 916 -15.79 -16.49 -65.05
CA ASP A 916 -16.32 -16.57 -66.41
C ASP A 916 -17.64 -17.35 -66.47
N LYS A 917 -18.37 -17.21 -67.59
CA LYS A 917 -19.67 -17.84 -67.82
C LYS A 917 -19.89 -18.16 -69.30
N ILE A 918 -20.35 -19.37 -69.59
CA ILE A 918 -20.87 -19.79 -70.89
C ILE A 918 -22.38 -20.00 -70.76
N GLN A 919 -23.14 -19.47 -71.71
CA GLN A 919 -24.58 -19.68 -71.82
C GLN A 919 -24.89 -20.12 -73.25
N SER A 920 -25.55 -21.27 -73.41
CA SER A 920 -25.71 -21.92 -74.71
C SER A 920 -27.18 -22.23 -75.00
N SER A 921 -27.53 -22.23 -76.29
CA SER A 921 -28.89 -22.54 -76.79
C SER A 921 -28.88 -23.95 -77.40
N ILE A 922 -29.83 -24.80 -76.99
CA ILE A 922 -29.86 -26.26 -77.25
C ILE A 922 -29.51 -26.65 -78.70
N VAL A 923 -28.48 -27.50 -78.88
CA VAL A 923 -28.26 -28.26 -80.13
C VAL A 923 -27.70 -29.67 -79.82
N GLY A 924 -28.49 -30.71 -80.09
CA GLY A 924 -28.02 -32.10 -80.32
C GLY A 924 -27.77 -33.01 -79.10
N GLU A 925 -27.58 -34.32 -79.36
CA GLU A 925 -27.42 -35.38 -78.35
C GLU A 925 -26.10 -35.31 -77.55
N GLN A 926 -25.07 -34.59 -78.01
CA GLN A 926 -23.82 -34.33 -77.27
C GLN A 926 -23.41 -32.86 -77.38
N GLN A 927 -22.95 -32.27 -76.27
CA GLN A 927 -22.49 -30.89 -76.22
C GLN A 927 -21.13 -30.79 -75.52
N THR A 928 -20.22 -30.01 -76.12
CA THR A 928 -18.90 -29.70 -75.56
C THR A 928 -18.69 -28.19 -75.53
N GLU A 929 -18.35 -27.65 -74.38
CA GLU A 929 -18.06 -26.24 -74.13
C GLU A 929 -16.62 -26.09 -73.61
N ILE A 930 -16.02 -24.91 -73.79
CA ILE A 930 -14.60 -24.70 -73.50
C ILE A 930 -14.40 -23.37 -72.78
N PHE A 931 -13.69 -23.39 -71.65
CA PHE A 931 -13.08 -22.19 -71.09
C PHE A 931 -11.60 -22.10 -71.47
N SER A 932 -11.16 -20.91 -71.87
CA SER A 932 -9.73 -20.58 -71.92
C SER A 932 -9.21 -20.37 -70.49
N MET A 933 -8.10 -21.01 -70.18
CA MET A 933 -7.37 -20.93 -68.90
C MET A 933 -5.99 -20.26 -69.06
N GLU A 934 -5.61 -19.88 -70.28
CA GLU A 934 -4.25 -19.45 -70.65
C GLU A 934 -3.75 -18.22 -69.85
N GLU A 935 -4.61 -17.23 -69.61
CA GLU A 935 -4.28 -16.02 -68.84
C GLU A 935 -4.75 -16.07 -67.38
N ARG A 936 -5.22 -17.24 -66.90
CA ARG A 936 -5.76 -17.36 -65.54
C ARG A 936 -4.68 -17.79 -64.54
N PRO A 937 -4.66 -17.21 -63.33
CA PRO A 937 -3.70 -17.59 -62.29
C PRO A 937 -3.70 -19.10 -61.99
N ILE A 938 -2.52 -19.65 -61.70
CA ILE A 938 -2.35 -21.03 -61.20
C ILE A 938 -3.13 -21.18 -59.90
N GLY A 939 -3.90 -22.25 -59.78
CA GLY A 939 -4.72 -22.48 -58.60
C GLY A 939 -5.93 -23.37 -58.85
N VAL A 940 -6.78 -23.46 -57.83
CA VAL A 940 -8.00 -24.26 -57.89
C VAL A 940 -9.16 -23.41 -58.40
N TYR A 941 -9.90 -23.96 -59.35
CA TYR A 941 -11.16 -23.39 -59.81
C TYR A 941 -12.28 -24.42 -59.67
N LEU A 942 -13.51 -23.93 -59.55
CA LEU A 942 -14.73 -24.72 -59.56
C LEU A 942 -15.51 -24.42 -60.84
N ILE A 943 -15.99 -25.45 -61.50
CA ILE A 943 -16.91 -25.34 -62.63
C ILE A 943 -18.30 -25.76 -62.15
N LYS A 944 -19.25 -24.83 -62.19
CA LYS A 944 -20.67 -25.06 -61.87
C LYS A 944 -21.46 -25.17 -63.16
N ILE A 945 -22.12 -26.29 -63.40
CA ILE A 945 -22.85 -26.61 -64.63
C ILE A 945 -24.33 -26.77 -64.29
N ILE A 946 -25.19 -26.01 -64.98
CA ILE A 946 -26.65 -26.11 -64.87
C ILE A 946 -27.16 -26.88 -66.08
N LYS A 947 -27.87 -27.99 -65.82
CA LYS A 947 -28.49 -28.86 -66.83
C LYS A 947 -29.90 -29.21 -66.34
N GLY A 948 -30.93 -28.55 -66.87
CA GLY A 948 -32.28 -28.65 -66.34
C GLY A 948 -32.35 -28.21 -64.88
N GLN A 949 -32.95 -29.04 -64.02
CA GLN A 949 -33.00 -28.78 -62.56
C GLN A 949 -31.73 -29.21 -61.80
N ASN A 950 -30.77 -29.86 -62.48
CA ASN A 950 -29.57 -30.39 -61.83
C ASN A 950 -28.41 -29.38 -61.91
N VAL A 951 -27.69 -29.26 -60.79
CA VAL A 951 -26.47 -28.47 -60.68
C VAL A 951 -25.31 -29.40 -60.38
N TYR A 952 -24.30 -29.39 -61.24
CA TYR A 952 -23.06 -30.15 -61.05
C TYR A 952 -21.92 -29.21 -60.72
N LEU A 953 -21.09 -29.60 -59.76
CA LEU A 953 -19.88 -28.87 -59.38
C LEU A 953 -18.67 -29.77 -59.61
N LYS A 954 -17.70 -29.30 -60.39
CA LYS A 954 -16.45 -30.03 -60.69
C LYS A 954 -15.26 -29.16 -60.35
N ARG A 955 -14.33 -29.69 -59.56
CA ARG A 955 -13.07 -29.03 -59.24
C ARG A 955 -12.07 -29.24 -60.37
N ILE A 956 -11.38 -28.18 -60.76
CA ILE A 956 -10.28 -28.22 -61.74
C ILE A 956 -9.05 -27.54 -61.12
N ILE A 957 -7.88 -28.06 -61.44
CA ILE A 957 -6.60 -27.48 -61.03
C ILE A 957 -5.97 -26.87 -62.28
N LYS A 958 -5.66 -25.58 -62.25
CA LYS A 958 -4.86 -24.90 -63.27
C LYS A 958 -3.40 -24.97 -62.86
N ASN A 959 -2.59 -25.63 -63.69
CA ASN A 959 -1.13 -25.72 -63.54
C ASN A 959 -0.41 -24.61 -64.31
#